data_AF-A0AAV5R591-F1
#
_entry.id   AF-A0AAV5R591-F1
#
_cell.length_a   1.000
_cell.length_b   1.000
_cell.length_c   1.000
_cell.angle_alpha   90.00
_cell.angle_beta   90.00
_cell.angle_gamma   90.00
#
_symmetry.space_group_name_H-M   'P 1'
#
loop_
_entity.id
_entity.type
_entity.pdbx_description
1 polymer ?
#
loop_
_entity_poly.entity_id
_entity_poly.type
_entity_poly.pdbx_seq_one_letter_code
_entity_poly.pdbx_strand_id
1 'polypeptide(L)'
;MRVLLTNDDGGPNDLTSPFIKYLVSAIIKYTNWDLTICVPFSQKSWIGKAHFADKDVTVKYIYTSISKPEDNSFHGPFPRPQEKYKSNPDLKEWCLVDNGTPATCADIGVNHMCGGRDNVDLVLSGPNVGRNSTALYALSSGTIGGAMEGCHQGKRSIALSYSYEDGPNVPAEWLTEASLISIKIIQKLWDSWNDKDDVQIYTVNVPLVENVKLGKTKIYHVPILENEWGKSLFYKEEPKNSSSEHIDIVDGSVSDGIVFKWKPDYDSVHKAVDASVGLTDGKVVGQGHATITALRANFKHIDRENHCGEMILDLESSENTNDDKDDEKLRIVVTYPKDSYIYEPLSKSIGKFFANTNIEATIPPKGDYKVFHYGDYEELDHERIMEDKNYIVNSYIYRKSLIRKHYLSNTIAMYQAKHPESILNTSFPESFQFELTYAEFLDDILDEVYELRCVLMENEEKMDKTYILKPSMTDKGQGIHLFKTIDQLQTIFDSFDEDDTDDEGDDENTGMIISQLRHFVVQEYISKPLLLPDYNNRKFHIRTYVLASGQLNVYVYDRMLMLFSAEKYTDPNTTNEVNDDGIMEMSGHLTNTCLQDQTEEKVVEELSKSSLPDNIKQNIIHQIHLIVADLFKAAVNIDRMNFQPLPNAFEAYGLDFLVSEDITREKGVSLLEVNAYPDFRQTGSELKGLIEEFFNGVMSKSVIPLTGGDIQTAENMTKVLEMDNI
;
A
#
# COMPACT_ATOMS: atom_id res chain seq x y z
N MET A 1 8.57 18.05 -4.74
CA MET A 1 8.86 19.48 -4.97
C MET A 1 9.24 20.10 -3.63
N ARG A 2 10.29 20.92 -3.59
CA ARG A 2 10.71 21.70 -2.42
C ARG A 2 10.12 23.11 -2.49
N VAL A 3 9.23 23.43 -1.56
CA VAL A 3 8.38 24.63 -1.60
C VAL A 3 8.72 25.55 -0.46
N LEU A 4 9.00 26.81 -0.77
CA LEU A 4 9.02 27.89 0.20
C LEU A 4 7.66 28.58 0.23
N LEU A 5 7.00 28.58 1.39
CA LEU A 5 5.74 29.27 1.63
C LEU A 5 5.98 30.61 2.35
N THR A 6 5.47 31.69 1.77
CA THR A 6 5.38 33.03 2.36
C THR A 6 3.97 33.60 2.19
N ASN A 7 3.64 34.76 2.73
CA ASN A 7 2.40 35.50 2.49
C ASN A 7 2.57 36.98 2.89
N ASP A 8 1.53 37.78 2.72
CA ASP A 8 1.45 39.16 3.24
C ASP A 8 0.58 39.35 4.47
N ASP A 9 -0.11 38.31 4.94
CA ASP A 9 -0.92 38.35 6.15
C ASP A 9 -0.12 38.08 7.44
N GLY A 10 1.05 37.45 7.30
CA GLY A 10 1.93 37.06 8.39
C GLY A 10 1.68 35.65 8.93
N GLY A 11 2.19 35.38 10.13
CA GLY A 11 1.96 34.12 10.84
C GLY A 11 0.50 33.92 11.31
N PRO A 12 0.16 32.71 11.82
CA PRO A 12 -1.20 32.35 12.22
C PRO A 12 -1.86 33.38 13.16
N ASN A 13 -3.02 33.89 12.76
CA ASN A 13 -3.77 34.89 13.52
C ASN A 13 -5.25 34.90 13.08
N ASP A 14 -6.18 34.86 14.03
CA ASP A 14 -7.62 34.78 13.74
C ASP A 14 -8.17 35.99 12.96
N LEU A 15 -7.57 37.17 13.13
CA LEU A 15 -8.04 38.40 12.50
C LEU A 15 -7.34 38.67 11.17
N THR A 16 -6.01 38.52 11.15
CA THR A 16 -5.19 38.97 10.01
C THR A 16 -4.71 37.85 9.11
N SER A 17 -4.55 36.61 9.62
CA SER A 17 -4.08 35.46 8.83
C SER A 17 -4.84 34.15 9.13
N PRO A 18 -6.18 34.13 8.99
CA PRO A 18 -7.00 32.95 9.29
C PRO A 18 -6.86 31.80 8.28
N PHE A 19 -6.32 32.04 7.08
CA PHE A 19 -6.43 31.07 5.96
C PHE A 19 -5.18 30.20 5.76
N ILE A 20 -3.99 30.68 6.09
CA ILE A 20 -2.73 30.02 5.72
C ILE A 20 -2.56 28.63 6.34
N LYS A 21 -3.08 28.41 7.56
CA LYS A 21 -3.03 27.10 8.22
C LYS A 21 -3.78 26.01 7.46
N TYR A 22 -4.89 26.34 6.79
CA TYR A 22 -5.64 25.39 5.97
C TYR A 22 -4.82 24.93 4.76
N LEU A 23 -4.11 25.86 4.10
CA LEU A 23 -3.21 25.50 3.01
C LEU A 23 -2.05 24.63 3.52
N VAL A 24 -1.41 25.00 4.65
CA VAL A 24 -0.31 24.22 5.23
C VAL A 24 -0.75 22.79 5.55
N SER A 25 -1.91 22.64 6.21
CA SER A 25 -2.49 21.33 6.52
C SER A 25 -2.76 20.53 5.24
N ALA A 26 -3.33 21.16 4.22
CA ALA A 26 -3.61 20.52 2.95
C ALA A 26 -2.34 20.10 2.19
N ILE A 27 -1.28 20.92 2.19
CA ILE A 27 0.01 20.57 1.56
C ILE A 27 0.59 19.34 2.24
N ILE A 28 0.63 19.32 3.57
CA ILE A 28 1.22 18.20 4.34
C ILE A 28 0.39 16.92 4.17
N LYS A 29 -0.94 17.03 4.12
CA LYS A 29 -1.84 15.87 4.06
C LYS A 29 -1.98 15.26 2.66
N TYR A 30 -1.99 16.09 1.62
CA TYR A 30 -2.35 15.68 0.27
C TYR A 30 -1.19 15.73 -0.73
N THR A 31 0.01 16.10 -0.31
CA THR A 31 1.20 16.13 -1.16
C THR A 31 2.42 15.54 -0.46
N ASN A 32 3.44 15.20 -1.24
CA ASN A 32 4.78 14.86 -0.76
C ASN A 32 5.75 16.05 -0.84
N TRP A 33 5.24 17.29 -0.85
CA TRP A 33 6.09 18.47 -0.99
C TRP A 33 6.88 18.73 0.29
N ASP A 34 8.17 19.02 0.12
CA ASP A 34 9.03 19.46 1.21
C ASP A 34 8.76 20.94 1.48
N LEU A 35 7.98 21.22 2.52
CA LEU A 35 7.46 22.56 2.82
C LEU A 35 8.31 23.28 3.86
N THR A 36 8.88 24.43 3.50
CA THR A 36 9.48 25.40 4.43
C THR A 36 8.61 26.65 4.51
N ILE A 37 8.34 27.16 5.71
CA ILE A 37 7.48 28.34 5.91
C ILE A 37 8.29 29.51 6.44
N CYS A 38 8.28 30.62 5.71
CA CYS A 38 8.95 31.88 6.06
C CYS A 38 7.99 33.03 5.77
N VAL A 39 7.41 33.62 6.81
CA VAL A 39 6.35 34.64 6.69
C VAL A 39 6.68 35.87 7.54
N PRO A 40 6.11 37.05 7.24
CA PRO A 40 6.25 38.21 8.11
C PRO A 40 5.69 37.95 9.51
N PHE A 41 6.25 38.62 10.53
CA PHE A 41 5.73 38.53 11.90
C PHE A 41 4.31 39.15 12.04
N SER A 42 3.99 40.14 11.22
CA SER A 42 2.70 40.84 11.22
C SER A 42 2.19 41.04 9.79
N GLN A 43 0.90 41.32 9.64
CA GLN A 43 0.30 41.70 8.36
C GLN A 43 1.06 42.86 7.67
N LYS A 44 1.23 42.75 6.35
CA LYS A 44 1.89 43.68 5.40
C LYS A 44 1.09 43.82 4.09
N SER A 45 -0.23 43.76 4.13
CA SER A 45 -1.08 43.99 2.96
C SER A 45 -0.91 45.43 2.42
N TRP A 46 -1.22 45.66 1.14
CA TRP A 46 -1.09 46.96 0.45
C TRP A 46 0.35 47.50 0.29
N ILE A 47 1.35 46.62 0.28
CA ILE A 47 2.78 47.00 0.16
C ILE A 47 3.39 46.75 -1.23
N GLY A 48 2.74 45.96 -2.09
CA GLY A 48 3.31 45.51 -3.35
C GLY A 48 4.64 44.75 -3.18
N LYS A 49 5.56 44.88 -4.14
CA LYS A 49 6.95 44.41 -3.98
C LYS A 49 7.81 45.51 -3.34
N ALA A 50 8.20 45.34 -2.09
CA ALA A 50 9.09 46.27 -1.40
C ALA A 50 10.06 45.55 -0.45
N HIS A 51 11.20 46.19 -0.15
CA HIS A 51 12.03 45.91 1.01
C HIS A 51 12.16 47.19 1.82
N PHE A 52 12.24 47.08 3.15
CA PHE A 52 12.53 48.23 3.98
C PHE A 52 14.05 48.44 4.03
N ALA A 53 14.54 49.42 3.28
CA ALA A 53 15.94 49.81 3.33
C ALA A 53 16.32 50.29 4.75
N ASP A 54 17.58 50.08 5.12
CA ASP A 54 18.18 50.53 6.39
C ASP A 54 17.48 50.01 7.65
N LYS A 55 16.75 48.89 7.56
CA LYS A 55 16.18 48.17 8.70
C LYS A 55 16.75 46.77 8.78
N ASP A 56 17.35 46.45 9.93
CA ASP A 56 17.76 45.09 10.24
C ASP A 56 16.54 44.20 10.47
N VAL A 57 16.65 42.96 10.00
CA VAL A 57 15.58 41.96 10.01
C VAL A 57 15.96 40.85 10.98
N THR A 58 15.00 40.36 11.76
CA THR A 58 15.22 39.24 12.68
C THR A 58 14.25 38.11 12.42
N VAL A 59 14.71 36.86 12.57
CA VAL A 59 13.87 35.66 12.38
C VAL A 59 13.63 34.99 13.72
N LYS A 60 12.37 34.63 13.99
CA LYS A 60 11.94 33.86 15.16
C LYS A 60 11.19 32.61 14.72
N TYR A 61 11.09 31.62 15.59
CA TYR A 61 10.51 30.31 15.27
C TYR A 61 9.25 30.06 16.10
N ILE A 62 8.18 29.62 15.45
CA ILE A 62 6.97 29.13 16.12
C ILE A 62 6.62 27.72 15.63
N TYR A 63 5.79 27.01 16.38
CA TYR A 63 5.30 25.68 16.04
C TYR A 63 3.78 25.61 16.20
N THR A 64 3.08 25.18 15.14
CA THR A 64 1.61 25.11 15.12
C THR A 64 1.13 23.71 14.77
N SER A 65 -0.07 23.34 15.25
CA SER A 65 -0.67 22.03 14.94
C SER A 65 -1.13 21.95 13.48
N ILE A 66 -0.85 20.82 12.85
CA ILE A 66 -1.22 20.46 11.47
C ILE A 66 -2.64 19.89 11.42
N SER A 67 -3.00 19.05 12.39
CA SER A 67 -4.32 18.40 12.47
C SER A 67 -5.47 19.35 12.81
N LYS A 68 -5.18 20.52 13.40
CA LYS A 68 -6.17 21.54 13.77
C LYS A 68 -5.94 22.86 13.02
N PRO A 69 -6.25 22.94 11.72
CA PRO A 69 -6.03 24.16 10.93
C PRO A 69 -6.86 25.36 11.41
N GLU A 70 -7.98 25.13 12.10
CA GLU A 70 -8.85 26.15 12.68
C GLU A 70 -8.28 26.84 13.93
N ASP A 71 -7.29 26.23 14.58
CA ASP A 71 -6.67 26.75 15.81
C ASP A 71 -5.38 27.51 15.49
N ASN A 72 -5.40 28.85 15.55
CA ASN A 72 -4.21 29.67 15.30
C ASN A 72 -3.24 29.77 16.48
N SER A 73 -3.44 29.00 17.56
CA SER A 73 -2.48 28.95 18.66
C SER A 73 -1.15 28.31 18.24
N PHE A 74 -0.06 28.72 18.91
CA PHE A 74 1.28 28.26 18.61
C PHE A 74 2.20 28.26 19.83
N HIS A 75 3.26 27.44 19.75
CA HIS A 75 4.39 27.49 20.68
C HIS A 75 5.45 28.45 20.16
N GLY A 76 5.91 29.38 21.01
CA GLY A 76 6.93 30.39 20.67
C GLY A 76 6.40 31.82 20.87
N PRO A 77 7.03 32.85 20.26
CA PRO A 77 8.18 32.77 19.34
C PRO A 77 9.51 32.50 20.06
N PHE A 78 10.33 31.62 19.51
CA PHE A 78 11.67 31.28 20.00
C PHE A 78 12.75 31.94 19.13
N PRO A 79 13.91 32.31 19.70
CA PRO A 79 15.00 32.92 18.92
C PRO A 79 15.77 31.91 18.06
N ARG A 80 15.60 30.61 18.30
CA ARG A 80 16.25 29.51 17.59
C ARG A 80 15.29 28.32 17.44
N PRO A 81 15.51 27.44 16.46
CA PRO A 81 14.76 26.19 16.33
C PRO A 81 14.82 25.36 17.63
N GLN A 82 13.72 24.67 17.94
CA GLN A 82 13.51 23.87 19.14
C GLN A 82 13.27 22.41 18.78
N GLU A 83 14.27 21.56 19.01
CA GLU A 83 14.24 20.14 18.61
C GLU A 83 13.05 19.38 19.21
N LYS A 84 12.68 19.70 20.46
CA LYS A 84 11.52 19.11 21.16
C LYS A 84 10.21 19.23 20.36
N TYR A 85 10.01 20.36 19.67
CA TYR A 85 8.80 20.59 18.90
C TYR A 85 8.93 20.07 17.47
N LYS A 86 10.15 20.03 16.91
CA LYS A 86 10.44 19.42 15.60
C LYS A 86 10.18 17.92 15.57
N SER A 87 10.47 17.23 16.66
CA SER A 87 10.25 15.77 16.75
C SER A 87 8.76 15.39 16.89
N ASN A 88 7.85 16.35 17.04
CA ASN A 88 6.42 16.07 17.13
C ASN A 88 5.80 16.02 15.72
N PRO A 89 5.21 14.89 15.30
CA PRO A 89 4.66 14.74 13.94
C PRO A 89 3.46 15.65 13.65
N ASP A 90 2.74 16.13 14.67
CA ASP A 90 1.60 17.04 14.48
C ASP A 90 2.01 18.53 14.42
N LEU A 91 3.27 18.87 14.69
CA LEU A 91 3.71 20.27 14.71
C LEU A 91 4.51 20.65 13.48
N LYS A 92 4.18 21.79 12.88
CA LYS A 92 4.97 22.40 11.80
C LYS A 92 5.73 23.62 12.30
N GLU A 93 7.01 23.72 11.96
CA GLU A 93 7.87 24.89 12.22
C GLU A 93 7.58 26.03 11.23
N TRP A 94 7.55 27.27 11.73
CA TRP A 94 7.43 28.49 10.94
C TRP A 94 8.54 29.47 11.30
N CYS A 95 9.13 30.09 10.28
CA CYS A 95 10.05 31.21 10.44
C CYS A 95 9.26 32.53 10.33
N LEU A 96 9.20 33.29 11.42
CA LEU A 96 8.58 34.61 11.47
C LEU A 96 9.65 35.70 11.31
N VAL A 97 9.51 36.50 10.27
CA VAL A 97 10.44 37.58 9.92
C VAL A 97 9.91 38.90 10.46
N ASP A 98 10.56 39.40 11.50
CA ASP A 98 10.25 40.69 12.12
C ASP A 98 10.86 41.84 11.30
N ASN A 99 10.13 42.94 11.15
CA ASN A 99 10.46 44.04 10.23
C ASN A 99 10.69 43.64 8.76
N GLY A 100 10.19 42.47 8.33
CA GLY A 100 10.25 42.02 6.95
C GLY A 100 8.97 42.31 6.16
N THR A 101 9.13 42.47 4.85
CA THR A 101 8.04 42.36 3.85
C THR A 101 7.93 40.93 3.33
N PRO A 102 6.87 40.56 2.60
CA PRO A 102 6.78 39.23 1.95
C PRO A 102 7.95 38.94 1.01
N ALA A 103 8.43 39.96 0.29
CA ALA A 103 9.63 39.87 -0.52
C ALA A 103 10.87 39.57 0.34
N THR A 104 11.03 40.25 1.47
CA THR A 104 12.12 39.96 2.42
C THR A 104 12.07 38.51 2.92
N CYS A 105 10.87 37.98 3.17
CA CYS A 105 10.68 36.60 3.60
C CYS A 105 11.01 35.58 2.50
N ALA A 106 10.66 35.89 1.25
CA ALA A 106 11.01 35.07 0.09
C ALA A 106 12.53 35.00 -0.10
N ASP A 107 13.23 36.14 -0.06
CA ASP A 107 14.68 36.21 -0.16
C ASP A 107 15.38 35.43 0.99
N ILE A 108 15.03 35.74 2.24
CA ILE A 108 15.60 35.05 3.41
C ILE A 108 15.29 33.55 3.37
N GLY A 109 14.07 33.18 2.98
CA GLY A 109 13.66 31.79 2.87
C GLY A 109 14.50 31.03 1.86
N VAL A 110 14.63 31.55 0.64
CA VAL A 110 15.40 30.92 -0.45
C VAL A 110 16.88 30.84 -0.11
N ASN A 111 17.46 31.90 0.43
CA ASN A 111 18.91 32.01 0.58
C ASN A 111 19.44 31.46 1.91
N HIS A 112 18.62 31.46 2.98
CA HIS A 112 19.10 31.18 4.33
C HIS A 112 18.32 30.09 5.07
N MET A 113 17.00 29.96 4.87
CA MET A 113 16.19 29.00 5.65
C MET A 113 16.18 27.60 5.03
N CYS A 114 16.15 27.49 3.70
CA CYS A 114 16.11 26.20 3.00
C CYS A 114 17.51 25.54 2.82
N GLY A 115 18.54 26.01 3.51
CA GLY A 115 19.91 25.50 3.33
C GLY A 115 20.54 25.87 1.98
N GLY A 116 20.04 26.93 1.33
CA GLY A 116 20.58 27.51 0.10
C GLY A 116 19.60 27.47 -1.07
N ARG A 117 19.90 28.29 -2.08
CA ARG A 117 19.03 28.55 -3.23
C ARG A 117 18.64 27.27 -3.97
N ASP A 118 19.55 26.32 -4.16
CA ASP A 118 19.30 25.08 -4.92
C ASP A 118 18.35 24.10 -4.23
N ASN A 119 17.98 24.39 -2.97
CA ASN A 119 17.02 23.61 -2.19
C ASN A 119 15.59 24.16 -2.23
N VAL A 120 15.31 25.09 -3.15
CA VAL A 120 13.96 25.57 -3.43
C VAL A 120 13.63 25.38 -4.90
N ASP A 121 12.52 24.71 -5.18
CA ASP A 121 11.99 24.51 -6.53
C ASP A 121 10.93 25.56 -6.86
N LEU A 122 10.04 25.84 -5.91
CA LEU A 122 8.90 26.76 -6.04
C LEU A 122 8.81 27.71 -4.84
N VAL A 123 8.60 29.01 -5.10
CA VAL A 123 8.15 29.96 -4.08
C VAL A 123 6.64 30.14 -4.20
N LEU A 124 5.91 29.68 -3.18
CA LEU A 124 4.47 29.86 -3.06
C LEU A 124 4.21 31.02 -2.09
N SER A 125 3.60 32.09 -2.58
CA SER A 125 3.22 33.23 -1.75
C SER A 125 1.71 33.26 -1.61
N GLY A 126 1.18 33.11 -0.39
CA GLY A 126 -0.24 33.06 -0.09
C GLY A 126 -0.65 31.88 0.83
N PRO A 127 -1.95 31.60 0.97
CA PRO A 127 -3.04 32.44 0.50
C PRO A 127 -3.11 33.72 1.33
N ASN A 128 -3.48 34.84 0.71
CA ASN A 128 -3.86 36.03 1.44
C ASN A 128 -5.39 36.13 1.63
N VAL A 129 -5.77 36.91 2.64
CA VAL A 129 -7.14 37.30 2.95
C VAL A 129 -7.60 38.34 1.94
N GLY A 130 -8.43 37.92 1.00
CA GLY A 130 -8.93 38.77 -0.09
C GLY A 130 -8.35 38.38 -1.45
N ARG A 131 -8.75 39.12 -2.49
CA ARG A 131 -8.38 38.85 -3.88
C ARG A 131 -7.22 39.71 -4.34
N ASN A 132 -6.37 39.14 -5.20
CA ASN A 132 -5.33 39.85 -5.93
C ASN A 132 -5.76 40.17 -7.37
N SER A 133 -7.07 40.20 -7.65
CA SER A 133 -7.59 40.41 -9.00
C SER A 133 -7.78 41.90 -9.33
N THR A 134 -7.72 42.26 -10.61
CA THR A 134 -7.67 43.65 -11.12
C THR A 134 -6.35 44.37 -10.85
N ALA A 135 -5.99 45.33 -11.70
CA ALA A 135 -4.71 46.04 -11.64
C ALA A 135 -4.48 46.73 -10.29
N LEU A 136 -5.51 47.36 -9.72
CA LEU A 136 -5.42 48.08 -8.46
C LEU A 136 -5.05 47.18 -7.26
N TYR A 137 -5.62 45.97 -7.18
CA TYR A 137 -5.27 45.02 -6.11
C TYR A 137 -3.98 44.28 -6.42
N ALA A 138 -3.77 43.86 -7.68
CA ALA A 138 -2.57 43.14 -8.08
C ALA A 138 -1.28 43.95 -7.82
N LEU A 139 -1.27 45.24 -8.16
CA LEU A 139 -0.11 46.12 -7.94
C LEU A 139 0.16 46.41 -6.46
N SER A 140 -0.89 46.40 -5.64
CA SER A 140 -0.81 46.65 -4.20
C SER A 140 -0.53 45.38 -3.38
N SER A 141 -0.62 44.20 -4.00
CA SER A 141 -0.53 42.90 -3.33
C SER A 141 0.89 42.59 -2.85
N GLY A 142 1.05 42.46 -1.53
CA GLY A 142 2.29 41.95 -0.95
C GLY A 142 2.52 40.48 -1.31
N THR A 143 1.43 39.73 -1.47
CA THR A 143 1.48 38.33 -1.90
C THR A 143 2.04 38.17 -3.31
N ILE A 144 1.63 38.99 -4.28
CA ILE A 144 2.29 39.03 -5.60
C ILE A 144 3.74 39.51 -5.46
N GLY A 145 4.00 40.50 -4.61
CA GLY A 145 5.34 41.01 -4.35
C GLY A 145 6.32 39.96 -3.83
N GLY A 146 5.87 39.06 -2.94
CA GLY A 146 6.64 37.93 -2.42
C GLY A 146 6.98 36.91 -3.51
N ALA A 147 6.01 36.53 -4.34
CA ALA A 147 6.25 35.66 -5.48
C ALA A 147 7.17 36.30 -6.53
N MET A 148 7.04 37.61 -6.80
CA MET A 148 7.96 38.32 -7.68
C MET A 148 9.40 38.33 -7.14
N GLU A 149 9.58 38.41 -5.83
CA GLU A 149 10.92 38.28 -5.25
C GLU A 149 11.48 36.88 -5.44
N GLY A 150 10.68 35.83 -5.25
CA GLY A 150 11.07 34.45 -5.59
C GLY A 150 11.60 34.34 -7.03
N CYS A 151 10.93 34.98 -7.99
CA CYS A 151 11.39 35.06 -9.38
C CYS A 151 12.72 35.81 -9.55
N HIS A 152 12.94 36.92 -8.82
CA HIS A 152 14.22 37.63 -8.84
C HIS A 152 15.35 36.82 -8.18
N GLN A 153 14.99 35.93 -7.26
CA GLN A 153 15.86 34.86 -6.75
C GLN A 153 15.90 33.64 -7.71
N GLY A 154 15.46 33.79 -8.96
CA GLY A 154 15.48 32.79 -10.04
C GLY A 154 14.71 31.51 -9.74
N LYS A 155 13.62 31.61 -8.98
CA LYS A 155 12.69 30.51 -8.72
C LYS A 155 11.38 30.74 -9.44
N ARG A 156 10.76 29.65 -9.91
CA ARG A 156 9.37 29.69 -10.34
C ARG A 156 8.51 30.06 -9.14
N SER A 157 7.52 30.91 -9.32
CA SER A 157 6.76 31.43 -8.18
C SER A 157 5.27 31.55 -8.46
N ILE A 158 4.44 31.21 -7.49
CA ILE A 158 2.99 31.34 -7.58
C ILE A 158 2.52 32.26 -6.47
N ALA A 159 1.72 33.26 -6.83
CA ALA A 159 0.95 34.06 -5.89
C ALA A 159 -0.46 33.47 -5.78
N LEU A 160 -0.92 33.17 -4.56
CA LEU A 160 -2.22 32.55 -4.29
C LEU A 160 -3.05 33.46 -3.38
N SER A 161 -4.33 33.61 -3.68
CA SER A 161 -5.24 34.44 -2.88
C SER A 161 -6.62 33.82 -2.72
N TYR A 162 -7.23 33.98 -1.54
CA TYR A 162 -8.60 33.52 -1.28
C TYR A 162 -9.57 34.69 -1.23
N SER A 163 -10.40 34.78 -2.27
CA SER A 163 -11.35 35.86 -2.48
C SER A 163 -12.66 35.58 -1.77
N TYR A 164 -13.10 36.47 -0.89
CA TYR A 164 -14.44 36.44 -0.28
C TYR A 164 -15.26 37.66 -0.72
N GLU A 165 -16.59 37.57 -0.61
CA GLU A 165 -17.50 38.72 -0.84
C GLU A 165 -18.03 39.30 0.47
N ASP A 166 -18.47 38.46 1.40
CA ASP A 166 -19.18 38.87 2.63
C ASP A 166 -18.29 38.97 3.89
N GLY A 167 -17.01 39.28 3.70
CA GLY A 167 -16.02 39.42 4.77
C GLY A 167 -15.18 38.16 5.05
N PRO A 168 -14.19 38.26 5.97
CA PRO A 168 -13.19 37.21 6.21
C PRO A 168 -13.71 36.03 7.06
N ASN A 169 -14.93 36.12 7.62
CA ASN A 169 -15.53 35.05 8.42
C ASN A 169 -16.13 33.97 7.53
N VAL A 170 -15.26 33.09 7.03
CA VAL A 170 -15.61 32.05 6.05
C VAL A 170 -15.71 30.68 6.72
N PRO A 171 -16.68 29.82 6.36
CA PRO A 171 -16.75 28.45 6.86
C PRO A 171 -15.48 27.64 6.61
N ALA A 172 -15.07 26.84 7.59
CA ALA A 172 -13.89 25.96 7.52
C ALA A 172 -13.93 24.98 6.33
N GLU A 173 -15.14 24.54 5.94
CA GLU A 173 -15.35 23.67 4.79
C GLU A 173 -14.90 24.33 3.48
N TRP A 174 -15.23 25.61 3.28
CA TRP A 174 -14.85 26.34 2.07
C TRP A 174 -13.33 26.55 2.00
N LEU A 175 -12.69 26.81 3.14
CA LEU A 175 -11.23 26.94 3.23
C LEU A 175 -10.52 25.61 2.93
N THR A 176 -11.09 24.50 3.39
CA THR A 176 -10.57 23.16 3.12
C THR A 176 -10.66 22.83 1.63
N GLU A 177 -11.82 23.04 1.01
CA GLU A 177 -12.03 22.84 -0.43
C GLU A 177 -11.19 23.79 -1.29
N ALA A 178 -11.11 25.07 -0.92
CA ALA A 178 -10.25 26.04 -1.61
C ALA A 178 -8.77 25.65 -1.54
N SER A 179 -8.31 25.12 -0.40
CA SER A 179 -6.94 24.61 -0.23
C SER A 179 -6.66 23.39 -1.12
N LEU A 180 -7.62 22.46 -1.22
CA LEU A 180 -7.54 21.31 -2.13
C LEU A 180 -7.45 21.75 -3.60
N ILE A 181 -8.33 22.65 -4.03
CA ILE A 181 -8.30 23.23 -5.39
C ILE A 181 -6.96 23.91 -5.65
N SER A 182 -6.46 24.69 -4.69
CA SER A 182 -5.20 25.43 -4.81
C SER A 182 -4.03 24.49 -5.08
N ILE A 183 -3.91 23.40 -4.32
CA ILE A 183 -2.83 22.43 -4.47
C ILE A 183 -2.89 21.75 -5.83
N LYS A 184 -4.08 21.37 -6.31
CA LYS A 184 -4.26 20.76 -7.63
C LYS A 184 -3.91 21.73 -8.76
N ILE A 185 -4.29 23.02 -8.64
CA ILE A 185 -3.87 24.06 -9.59
C ILE A 185 -2.35 24.21 -9.59
N ILE A 186 -1.73 24.34 -8.41
CA ILE A 186 -0.29 24.53 -8.28
C ILE A 186 0.48 23.33 -8.87
N GLN A 187 0.04 22.10 -8.58
CA GLN A 187 0.66 20.89 -9.13
C GLN A 187 0.54 20.86 -10.66
N LYS A 188 -0.65 21.10 -11.21
CA LYS A 188 -0.87 21.11 -12.67
C LYS A 188 -0.05 22.20 -13.37
N LEU A 189 0.02 23.39 -12.77
CA LEU A 189 0.87 24.47 -13.26
C LEU A 189 2.34 24.09 -13.21
N TRP A 190 2.81 23.45 -12.13
CA TRP A 190 4.19 23.02 -11.98
C TRP A 190 4.59 21.99 -13.04
N ASP A 191 3.74 20.99 -13.28
CA ASP A 191 4.02 19.90 -14.21
C ASP A 191 4.02 20.36 -15.68
N SER A 192 3.21 21.37 -16.01
CA SER A 192 3.18 21.97 -17.35
C SER A 192 4.13 23.16 -17.54
N TRP A 193 4.84 23.59 -16.48
CA TRP A 193 5.65 24.81 -16.52
C TRP A 193 6.88 24.63 -17.41
N ASN A 194 6.83 25.21 -18.61
CA ASN A 194 7.91 25.15 -19.59
C ASN A 194 8.70 26.45 -19.64
N ASP A 195 10.04 26.34 -19.61
CA ASP A 195 10.93 27.51 -19.63
C ASP A 195 10.87 28.31 -20.94
N LYS A 196 10.31 27.71 -22.01
CA LYS A 196 10.05 28.39 -23.29
C LYS A 196 8.86 29.33 -23.25
N ASP A 197 8.05 29.28 -22.18
CA ASP A 197 6.78 30.01 -22.13
C ASP A 197 6.89 31.47 -21.66
N ASP A 198 8.11 31.93 -21.33
CA ASP A 198 8.42 33.27 -20.77
C ASP A 198 7.70 33.57 -19.44
N VAL A 199 6.88 32.64 -18.92
CA VAL A 199 6.16 32.77 -17.67
C VAL A 199 7.11 32.63 -16.49
N GLN A 200 7.12 33.65 -15.63
CA GLN A 200 7.92 33.64 -14.40
C GLN A 200 7.05 33.49 -13.16
N ILE A 201 5.84 34.07 -13.19
CA ILE A 201 4.91 34.04 -12.07
C ILE A 201 3.49 33.75 -12.56
N TYR A 202 2.78 32.89 -11.84
CA TYR A 202 1.32 32.79 -11.95
C TYR A 202 0.68 33.45 -10.73
N THR A 203 -0.36 34.25 -10.95
CA THR A 203 -1.28 34.68 -9.88
C THR A 203 -2.55 33.85 -9.96
N VAL A 204 -2.93 33.24 -8.85
CA VAL A 204 -4.06 32.33 -8.71
C VAL A 204 -5.03 32.91 -7.69
N ASN A 205 -6.27 33.16 -8.10
CA ASN A 205 -7.33 33.59 -7.19
C ASN A 205 -8.37 32.47 -7.06
N VAL A 206 -8.63 32.00 -5.85
CA VAL A 206 -9.66 30.98 -5.55
C VAL A 206 -10.82 31.65 -4.80
N PRO A 207 -12.08 31.49 -5.25
CA PRO A 207 -13.24 32.07 -4.59
C PRO A 207 -13.67 31.27 -3.36
N LEU A 208 -13.96 31.96 -2.27
CA LEU A 208 -14.57 31.44 -1.04
C LEU A 208 -16.08 31.73 -1.09
N VAL A 209 -16.82 30.83 -1.72
CA VAL A 209 -18.27 30.91 -1.90
C VAL A 209 -18.92 29.56 -1.55
N GLU A 210 -20.22 29.54 -1.29
CA GLU A 210 -20.97 28.36 -0.82
C GLU A 210 -20.76 27.08 -1.66
N ASN A 211 -20.54 27.24 -2.96
CA ASN A 211 -20.38 26.13 -3.89
C ASN A 211 -18.91 25.87 -4.29
N VAL A 212 -17.93 26.42 -3.55
CA VAL A 212 -16.52 26.10 -3.80
C VAL A 212 -16.29 24.61 -3.55
N LYS A 213 -15.95 23.88 -4.61
CA LYS A 213 -15.76 22.43 -4.53
C LYS A 213 -14.88 21.95 -5.66
N LEU A 214 -13.94 21.06 -5.33
CA LEU A 214 -13.09 20.42 -6.33
C LEU A 214 -13.97 19.76 -7.41
N GLY A 215 -13.74 20.17 -8.65
CA GLY A 215 -14.44 19.66 -9.84
C GLY A 215 -15.75 20.34 -10.22
N LYS A 216 -16.28 21.22 -9.37
CA LYS A 216 -17.38 22.12 -9.73
C LYS A 216 -16.88 23.54 -9.97
N THR A 217 -15.90 23.98 -9.17
CA THR A 217 -15.28 25.28 -9.35
C THR A 217 -14.40 25.27 -10.59
N LYS A 218 -14.88 25.93 -11.64
CA LYS A 218 -14.13 26.10 -12.89
C LYS A 218 -12.92 27.02 -12.69
N ILE A 219 -11.88 26.79 -13.48
CA ILE A 219 -10.61 27.51 -13.38
C ILE A 219 -10.26 28.08 -14.75
N TYR A 220 -10.05 29.38 -14.85
CA TYR A 220 -9.79 30.03 -16.13
C TYR A 220 -8.45 30.74 -16.17
N HIS A 221 -7.73 30.55 -17.27
CA HIS A 221 -6.64 31.42 -17.64
C HIS A 221 -7.19 32.71 -18.22
N VAL A 222 -6.92 33.84 -17.56
CA VAL A 222 -7.47 35.16 -17.91
C VAL A 222 -6.48 36.27 -17.60
N PRO A 223 -6.48 37.39 -18.36
CA PRO A 223 -5.68 38.56 -18.04
C PRO A 223 -6.21 39.29 -16.80
N ILE A 224 -5.32 40.06 -16.16
CA ILE A 224 -5.71 41.04 -15.14
C ILE A 224 -6.59 42.12 -15.78
N LEU A 225 -7.71 42.46 -15.15
CA LEU A 225 -8.55 43.59 -15.52
C LEU A 225 -7.82 44.92 -15.26
N GLU A 226 -7.65 45.71 -16.31
CA GLU A 226 -7.19 47.09 -16.18
C GLU A 226 -8.31 47.98 -15.62
N ASN A 227 -8.03 48.67 -14.52
CA ASN A 227 -8.96 49.57 -13.85
C ASN A 227 -8.23 50.72 -13.14
N GLU A 228 -8.96 51.80 -12.87
CA GLU A 228 -8.44 53.01 -12.25
C GLU A 228 -9.29 53.42 -11.04
N TRP A 229 -8.67 54.12 -10.09
CA TRP A 229 -9.42 54.72 -8.99
C TRP A 229 -10.26 55.88 -9.51
N GLY A 230 -11.58 55.83 -9.30
CA GLY A 230 -12.46 56.94 -9.68
C GLY A 230 -12.33 58.17 -8.77
N LYS A 231 -11.72 58.03 -7.58
CA LYS A 231 -11.56 59.08 -6.56
C LYS A 231 -10.25 58.89 -5.78
N SER A 232 -9.88 59.90 -4.99
CA SER A 232 -8.75 59.81 -4.05
C SER A 232 -8.92 58.63 -3.08
N LEU A 233 -7.83 57.91 -2.82
CA LEU A 233 -7.72 56.92 -1.75
C LEU A 233 -7.78 57.54 -0.34
N PHE A 234 -7.48 58.83 -0.27
CA PHE A 234 -7.29 59.57 0.96
C PHE A 234 -8.25 60.77 1.03
N TYR A 235 -8.97 60.88 2.14
CA TYR A 235 -9.96 61.94 2.37
C TYR A 235 -9.53 62.80 3.54
N LYS A 236 -9.57 64.12 3.34
CA LYS A 236 -9.23 65.08 4.39
C LYS A 236 -10.21 64.94 5.57
N GLU A 237 -9.69 64.79 6.78
CA GLU A 237 -10.50 64.87 8.00
C GLU A 237 -10.80 66.34 8.31
N GLU A 238 -12.08 66.68 8.49
CA GLU A 238 -12.45 68.03 8.96
C GLU A 238 -12.08 68.19 10.43
N PRO A 239 -11.49 69.33 10.83
CA PRO A 239 -11.07 69.55 12.21
C PRO A 239 -12.28 69.48 13.15
N LYS A 240 -12.31 68.46 14.02
CA LYS A 240 -13.29 68.39 15.10
C LYS A 240 -12.87 69.36 16.21
N ASN A 241 -13.72 70.33 16.53
CA ASN A 241 -13.56 71.17 17.72
C ASN A 241 -13.69 70.32 19.00
N SER A 242 -12.58 69.85 19.58
CA SER A 242 -12.38 69.72 21.05
C SER A 242 -11.02 69.10 21.43
N SER A 243 -10.30 69.85 22.27
CA SER A 243 -9.33 69.47 23.32
C SER A 243 -8.39 68.28 23.11
N SER A 244 -7.14 68.65 22.79
CA SER A 244 -5.88 68.20 23.41
C SER A 244 -5.96 67.03 24.41
N GLU A 245 -5.56 65.84 23.96
CA GLU A 245 -4.84 64.85 24.76
C GLU A 245 -3.51 64.56 24.06
N HIS A 246 -2.43 64.62 24.82
CA HIS A 246 -1.06 64.36 24.37
C HIS A 246 -0.95 62.93 23.81
N ILE A 247 -0.36 62.79 22.61
CA ILE A 247 -0.04 61.49 22.01
C ILE A 247 1.48 61.32 22.03
N ASP A 248 1.90 60.15 22.51
CA ASP A 248 3.28 59.73 22.74
C ASP A 248 4.15 59.72 21.46
N ILE A 249 5.39 60.16 21.66
CA ILE A 249 6.45 60.34 20.66
C ILE A 249 7.10 58.98 20.36
N VAL A 250 6.52 58.17 19.48
CA VAL A 250 7.18 56.92 19.03
C VAL A 250 7.42 56.87 17.50
N ASP A 251 6.74 57.69 16.70
CA ASP A 251 6.94 57.70 15.25
C ASP A 251 7.04 59.13 14.70
N GLY A 252 8.22 59.74 14.89
CA GLY A 252 8.88 60.83 14.12
C GLY A 252 8.08 61.92 13.36
N SER A 253 6.78 62.03 13.53
CA SER A 253 5.88 62.87 12.76
C SER A 253 5.45 64.03 13.63
N VAL A 254 5.84 65.23 13.21
CA VAL A 254 5.42 66.49 13.81
C VAL A 254 3.90 66.60 13.63
N SER A 255 3.15 66.54 14.73
CA SER A 255 1.69 66.47 14.76
C SER A 255 0.98 67.79 14.47
N ASP A 256 1.52 68.63 13.58
CA ASP A 256 0.92 69.88 13.12
C ASP A 256 0.65 69.83 11.60
N GLY A 257 -0.26 68.94 11.19
CA GLY A 257 -0.57 68.69 9.79
C GLY A 257 -2.04 68.43 9.49
N ILE A 258 -2.43 68.62 8.23
CA ILE A 258 -3.74 68.18 7.73
C ILE A 258 -3.76 66.66 7.69
N VAL A 259 -4.68 66.05 8.42
CA VAL A 259 -4.87 64.59 8.45
C VAL A 259 -5.69 64.15 7.23
N PHE A 260 -5.18 63.15 6.50
CA PHE A 260 -5.91 62.46 5.46
C PHE A 260 -6.16 61.00 5.87
N LYS A 261 -7.42 60.56 5.85
CA LYS A 261 -7.81 59.18 6.17
C LYS A 261 -7.84 58.32 4.93
N TRP A 262 -7.24 57.14 5.03
CA TRP A 262 -7.32 56.10 4.02
C TRP A 262 -8.75 55.52 3.98
N LYS A 263 -9.38 55.56 2.80
CA LYS A 263 -10.72 55.01 2.54
C LYS A 263 -10.91 54.74 1.04
N PRO A 264 -10.35 53.66 0.49
CA PRO A 264 -10.54 53.31 -0.92
C PRO A 264 -12.02 53.15 -1.28
N ASP A 265 -12.37 53.49 -2.52
CA ASP A 265 -13.73 53.33 -3.06
C ASP A 265 -13.87 51.95 -3.72
N TYR A 266 -14.12 50.91 -2.91
CA TYR A 266 -14.25 49.54 -3.40
C TYR A 266 -15.44 49.36 -4.36
N ASP A 267 -16.52 50.13 -4.19
CA ASP A 267 -17.69 50.09 -5.07
C ASP A 267 -17.32 50.47 -6.52
N SER A 268 -16.38 51.41 -6.69
CA SER A 268 -15.88 51.77 -8.01
C SER A 268 -15.18 50.60 -8.71
N VAL A 269 -14.49 49.74 -7.95
CA VAL A 269 -13.83 48.53 -8.47
C VAL A 269 -14.87 47.50 -8.89
N HIS A 270 -15.89 47.24 -8.06
CA HIS A 270 -16.98 46.32 -8.41
C HIS A 270 -17.71 46.76 -9.69
N LYS A 271 -18.00 48.06 -9.83
CA LYS A 271 -18.61 48.61 -11.06
C LYS A 271 -17.73 48.43 -12.29
N ALA A 272 -16.41 48.60 -12.16
CA ALA A 272 -15.48 48.37 -13.26
C ALA A 272 -15.44 46.89 -13.69
N VAL A 273 -15.49 45.97 -12.72
CA VAL A 273 -15.61 44.53 -12.97
C VAL A 273 -16.90 44.21 -13.71
N ASP A 274 -18.05 44.72 -13.24
CA ASP A 274 -19.36 44.49 -13.86
C ASP A 274 -19.45 45.05 -15.29
N ALA A 275 -18.82 46.21 -15.53
CA ALA A 275 -18.80 46.86 -16.83
C ALA A 275 -17.82 46.21 -17.83
N SER A 276 -16.90 45.35 -17.37
CA SER A 276 -15.91 44.72 -18.23
C SER A 276 -16.54 43.74 -19.22
N VAL A 277 -16.17 43.83 -20.51
CA VAL A 277 -16.77 43.01 -21.58
C VAL A 277 -16.06 41.67 -21.74
N GLY A 278 -14.73 41.63 -21.57
CA GLY A 278 -13.90 40.43 -21.69
C GLY A 278 -13.89 39.54 -20.43
N LEU A 279 -13.43 38.30 -20.57
CA LEU A 279 -13.09 37.43 -19.45
C LEU A 279 -11.80 37.96 -18.81
N THR A 280 -11.91 38.47 -17.59
CA THR A 280 -10.80 38.99 -16.80
C THR A 280 -10.81 38.35 -15.42
N ASP A 281 -9.68 38.41 -14.73
CA ASP A 281 -9.54 37.88 -13.38
C ASP A 281 -10.63 38.38 -12.40
N GLY A 282 -10.93 39.68 -12.41
CA GLY A 282 -11.94 40.30 -11.55
C GLY A 282 -13.34 39.76 -11.84
N LYS A 283 -13.69 39.64 -13.13
CA LYS A 283 -15.01 39.18 -13.57
C LYS A 283 -15.22 37.70 -13.27
N VAL A 284 -14.23 36.86 -13.57
CA VAL A 284 -14.34 35.41 -13.38
C VAL A 284 -14.36 35.06 -11.89
N VAL A 285 -13.54 35.71 -11.05
CA VAL A 285 -13.59 35.52 -9.59
C VAL A 285 -14.93 35.97 -9.02
N GLY A 286 -15.46 37.11 -9.47
CA GLY A 286 -16.79 37.59 -9.07
C GLY A 286 -17.95 36.68 -9.53
N GLN A 287 -17.72 35.76 -10.46
CA GLN A 287 -18.69 34.74 -10.87
C GLN A 287 -18.55 33.42 -10.06
N GLY A 288 -17.68 33.39 -9.05
CA GLY A 288 -17.45 32.20 -8.24
C GLY A 288 -16.56 31.14 -8.92
N HIS A 289 -15.70 31.55 -9.85
CA HIS A 289 -14.72 30.68 -10.51
C HIS A 289 -13.29 31.08 -10.13
N ALA A 290 -12.37 30.12 -10.17
CA ALA A 290 -10.96 30.38 -9.91
C ALA A 290 -10.28 30.95 -11.16
N THR A 291 -9.23 31.74 -10.95
CA THR A 291 -8.50 32.37 -12.06
C THR A 291 -7.01 32.13 -11.95
N ILE A 292 -6.36 32.07 -13.10
CA ILE A 292 -4.92 31.98 -13.27
C ILE A 292 -4.52 33.09 -14.24
N THR A 293 -3.54 33.90 -13.85
CA THR A 293 -2.90 34.85 -14.77
C THR A 293 -1.39 34.62 -14.78
N ALA A 294 -0.85 34.37 -15.97
CA ALA A 294 0.56 34.25 -16.27
C ALA A 294 1.20 35.63 -16.51
N LEU A 295 2.28 35.92 -15.77
CA LEU A 295 3.02 37.17 -15.88
C LEU A 295 4.54 36.91 -15.88
N ARG A 296 5.28 37.96 -16.24
CA ARG A 296 6.70 38.12 -15.87
C ARG A 296 6.81 38.86 -14.55
N ALA A 297 7.97 38.78 -13.90
CA ALA A 297 8.27 39.45 -12.62
C ALA A 297 8.41 41.00 -12.73
N ASN A 298 7.65 41.61 -13.65
CA ASN A 298 7.51 43.04 -13.88
C ASN A 298 6.07 43.41 -14.30
N PHE A 299 5.09 42.56 -13.96
CA PHE A 299 3.67 42.66 -14.34
C PHE A 299 3.39 42.56 -15.85
N LYS A 300 4.36 42.24 -16.70
CA LYS A 300 4.08 41.99 -18.13
C LYS A 300 3.24 40.72 -18.28
N HIS A 301 2.07 40.84 -18.89
CA HIS A 301 1.20 39.70 -19.19
C HIS A 301 1.82 38.80 -20.26
N ILE A 302 1.56 37.50 -20.16
CA ILE A 302 1.87 36.51 -21.20
C ILE A 302 0.56 36.17 -21.92
N ASP A 303 0.26 36.89 -22.99
CA ASP A 303 -1.07 36.83 -23.64
C ASP A 303 -1.44 35.42 -24.11
N ARG A 304 -0.50 34.64 -24.66
CA ARG A 304 -0.77 33.25 -25.11
C ARG A 304 -1.30 32.36 -23.97
N GLU A 305 -0.75 32.54 -22.77
CA GLU A 305 -1.09 31.74 -21.59
C GLU A 305 -2.33 32.27 -20.89
N ASN A 306 -2.64 33.56 -21.06
CA ASN A 306 -3.81 34.20 -20.44
C ASN A 306 -5.09 34.06 -21.29
N HIS A 307 -5.00 33.46 -22.48
CA HIS A 307 -6.14 33.25 -23.37
C HIS A 307 -6.30 31.78 -23.79
N CYS A 308 -5.69 30.84 -23.04
CA CYS A 308 -5.78 29.41 -23.34
C CYS A 308 -7.08 28.75 -22.82
N GLY A 309 -7.96 29.51 -22.15
CA GLY A 309 -9.28 29.06 -21.76
C GLY A 309 -9.35 28.43 -20.36
N GLU A 310 -10.24 27.45 -20.20
CA GLU A 310 -10.45 26.76 -18.93
C GLU A 310 -9.32 25.75 -18.66
N MET A 311 -8.70 25.82 -17.48
CA MET A 311 -7.85 24.75 -16.97
C MET A 311 -8.76 23.66 -16.41
N ILE A 312 -8.77 22.51 -17.09
CA ILE A 312 -9.40 21.31 -16.56
C ILE A 312 -8.44 20.71 -15.55
N LEU A 313 -8.80 20.69 -14.27
CA LEU A 313 -8.12 19.81 -13.33
C LEU A 313 -8.58 18.40 -13.65
N ASP A 314 -7.64 17.47 -13.77
CA ASP A 314 -7.97 16.06 -13.89
C ASP A 314 -8.51 15.63 -12.53
N LEU A 315 -9.82 15.81 -12.38
CA LEU A 315 -10.59 15.16 -11.34
C LEU A 315 -10.43 13.68 -11.65
N GLU A 316 -10.03 12.89 -10.67
CA GLU A 316 -10.09 11.43 -10.78
C GLU A 316 -11.57 11.03 -10.98
N SER A 317 -12.01 11.08 -12.24
CA SER A 317 -13.22 10.49 -12.80
C SER A 317 -13.27 10.75 -14.32
N SER A 318 -12.93 9.70 -15.07
CA SER A 318 -13.69 9.22 -16.24
C SER A 318 -13.87 10.13 -17.47
N GLU A 319 -13.16 9.76 -18.55
CA GLU A 319 -13.64 9.50 -19.92
C GLU A 319 -12.78 10.15 -21.01
N ASN A 320 -11.98 9.32 -21.69
CA ASN A 320 -12.04 9.29 -23.15
C ASN A 320 -12.07 7.83 -23.62
N THR A 321 -13.06 7.57 -24.45
CA THR A 321 -13.39 6.32 -25.11
C THR A 321 -12.22 5.75 -25.92
N ASN A 322 -11.68 4.61 -25.48
CA ASN A 322 -11.89 3.30 -26.08
C ASN A 322 -11.12 2.24 -25.25
N ASP A 323 -11.85 1.23 -24.77
CA ASP A 323 -11.43 -0.07 -24.24
C ASP A 323 -10.66 -0.27 -22.91
N ASP A 324 -10.28 0.75 -22.13
CA ASP A 324 -9.54 0.51 -20.85
C ASP A 324 -10.10 1.30 -19.64
N LYS A 325 -11.23 0.88 -19.02
CA LYS A 325 -11.93 1.67 -17.96
C LYS A 325 -11.86 1.16 -16.52
N ASP A 326 -11.13 0.09 -16.20
CA ASP A 326 -11.06 -0.43 -14.82
C ASP A 326 -9.73 -0.20 -14.09
N ASP A 327 -8.68 0.28 -14.76
CA ASP A 327 -7.33 0.30 -14.19
C ASP A 327 -6.98 1.53 -13.31
N GLU A 328 -7.66 2.68 -13.45
CA GLU A 328 -7.25 3.92 -12.76
C GLU A 328 -7.78 4.10 -11.31
N LYS A 329 -8.72 3.25 -10.84
CA LYS A 329 -9.13 3.22 -9.42
C LYS A 329 -8.42 2.13 -8.62
N LEU A 330 -7.47 1.41 -9.21
CA LEU A 330 -6.76 0.31 -8.59
C LEU A 330 -5.38 0.74 -8.11
N ARG A 331 -5.15 0.74 -6.80
CA ARG A 331 -3.84 0.94 -6.19
C ARG A 331 -3.20 -0.42 -5.94
N ILE A 332 -1.97 -0.60 -6.39
CA ILE A 332 -1.25 -1.86 -6.25
C ILE A 332 -0.20 -1.70 -5.16
N VAL A 333 -0.30 -2.50 -4.11
CA VAL A 333 0.62 -2.52 -2.99
C VAL A 333 1.34 -3.86 -2.98
N VAL A 334 2.67 -3.83 -2.93
CA VAL A 334 3.49 -5.02 -2.74
C VAL A 334 4.44 -4.76 -1.59
N THR A 335 4.18 -5.40 -0.44
CA THR A 335 5.03 -5.28 0.75
C THR A 335 6.17 -6.29 0.77
N TYR A 336 6.12 -7.32 -0.08
CA TYR A 336 7.17 -8.32 -0.22
C TYR A 336 8.55 -7.68 -0.48
N PRO A 337 9.63 -8.20 0.16
CA PRO A 337 10.98 -7.70 -0.05
C PRO A 337 11.42 -7.77 -1.53
N LYS A 338 12.08 -6.72 -2.02
CA LYS A 338 12.51 -6.59 -3.43
C LYS A 338 13.56 -7.63 -3.84
N ASP A 339 14.28 -8.17 -2.87
CA ASP A 339 15.27 -9.24 -2.99
C ASP A 339 14.63 -10.65 -3.02
N SER A 340 13.32 -10.76 -2.83
CA SER A 340 12.62 -12.04 -2.91
C SER A 340 12.52 -12.56 -4.35
N TYR A 341 12.65 -13.88 -4.51
CA TYR A 341 12.57 -14.58 -5.80
C TYR A 341 11.27 -14.30 -6.57
N ILE A 342 10.17 -14.07 -5.85
CA ILE A 342 8.84 -13.82 -6.43
C ILE A 342 8.63 -12.38 -6.89
N TYR A 343 9.43 -11.43 -6.40
CA TYR A 343 9.19 -10.00 -6.63
C TYR A 343 9.31 -9.63 -8.11
N GLU A 344 10.34 -10.15 -8.80
CA GLU A 344 10.56 -9.85 -10.22
C GLU A 344 9.48 -10.47 -11.13
N PRO A 345 9.14 -11.78 -11.04
CA PRO A 345 8.00 -12.35 -11.77
C PRO A 345 6.68 -11.63 -11.51
N LEU A 346 6.37 -11.35 -10.24
CA LEU A 346 5.14 -10.66 -9.84
C LEU A 346 5.08 -9.25 -10.42
N SER A 347 6.17 -8.47 -10.31
CA SER A 347 6.24 -7.10 -10.82
C SER A 347 6.11 -7.05 -12.34
N LYS A 348 6.69 -8.03 -13.06
CA LYS A 348 6.52 -8.16 -14.52
C LYS A 348 5.09 -8.49 -14.90
N SER A 349 4.44 -9.42 -14.19
CA SER A 349 3.03 -9.75 -14.42
C SER A 349 2.14 -8.54 -14.13
N ILE A 350 2.36 -7.84 -13.01
CA ILE A 350 1.65 -6.58 -12.70
C ILE A 350 1.84 -5.56 -13.81
N GLY A 351 3.09 -5.28 -14.23
CA GLY A 351 3.36 -4.30 -15.29
C GLY A 351 2.82 -4.71 -16.68
N LYS A 352 2.58 -6.00 -16.91
CA LYS A 352 1.96 -6.50 -18.15
C LYS A 352 0.45 -6.23 -18.19
N PHE A 353 -0.25 -6.44 -17.07
CA PHE A 353 -1.70 -6.26 -16.99
C PHE A 353 -2.11 -4.84 -16.57
N PHE A 354 -1.26 -4.15 -15.82
CA PHE A 354 -1.48 -2.80 -15.30
C PHE A 354 -0.32 -1.87 -15.69
N ALA A 355 -0.20 -1.59 -16.99
CA ALA A 355 0.97 -0.90 -17.58
C ALA A 355 1.19 0.55 -17.08
N ASN A 356 0.19 1.14 -16.40
CA ASN A 356 0.20 2.52 -15.93
C ASN A 356 0.11 2.68 -14.39
N THR A 357 0.16 1.58 -13.62
CA THR A 357 -0.04 1.63 -12.16
C THR A 357 1.28 1.46 -11.40
N ASN A 358 1.60 2.43 -10.54
CA ASN A 358 2.80 2.34 -9.69
C ASN A 358 2.59 1.33 -8.55
N ILE A 359 3.59 0.49 -8.30
CA ILE A 359 3.63 -0.41 -7.14
C ILE A 359 4.02 0.41 -5.91
N GLU A 360 3.08 0.55 -4.96
CA GLU A 360 3.28 1.19 -3.66
C GLU A 360 3.88 0.19 -2.66
N ALA A 361 4.76 0.64 -1.78
CA ALA A 361 5.42 -0.21 -0.77
C ALA A 361 4.70 -0.18 0.60
N THR A 362 3.67 0.64 0.75
CA THR A 362 2.95 0.87 2.00
C THR A 362 1.46 0.83 1.76
N ILE A 363 0.70 0.27 2.70
CA ILE A 363 -0.77 0.19 2.60
C ILE A 363 -1.34 1.63 2.67
N PRO A 364 -2.04 2.10 1.63
CA PRO A 364 -2.64 3.44 1.63
C PRO A 364 -3.86 3.45 2.58
N PRO A 365 -4.27 4.60 3.16
CA PRO A 365 -5.43 4.66 4.05
C PRO A 365 -6.76 4.25 3.35
N LYS A 366 -7.87 4.14 4.09
CA LYS A 366 -9.19 3.86 3.50
C LYS A 366 -9.67 5.05 2.65
N GLY A 367 -10.13 4.80 1.43
CA GLY A 367 -10.55 5.82 0.46
C GLY A 367 -11.46 5.27 -0.64
N ASP A 368 -11.85 6.10 -1.61
CA ASP A 368 -12.71 5.71 -2.74
C ASP A 368 -11.92 5.09 -3.91
N TYR A 369 -11.09 4.08 -3.61
CA TYR A 369 -10.29 3.32 -4.56
C TYR A 369 -10.21 1.85 -4.16
N LYS A 370 -10.00 0.96 -5.13
CA LYS A 370 -9.66 -0.45 -4.88
C LYS A 370 -8.17 -0.57 -4.61
N VAL A 371 -7.81 -1.46 -3.70
CA VAL A 371 -6.41 -1.73 -3.35
C VAL A 371 -6.17 -3.21 -3.58
N PHE A 372 -5.26 -3.54 -4.49
CA PHE A 372 -4.71 -4.88 -4.61
C PHE A 372 -3.43 -4.94 -3.79
N HIS A 373 -3.44 -5.69 -2.70
CA HIS A 373 -2.29 -5.87 -1.82
C HIS A 373 -1.74 -7.30 -1.93
N TYR A 374 -0.47 -7.42 -2.29
CA TYR A 374 0.28 -8.67 -2.27
C TYR A 374 1.38 -8.60 -1.23
N GLY A 375 1.21 -9.30 -0.11
CA GLY A 375 2.12 -9.26 1.04
C GLY A 375 2.21 -10.59 1.78
N ASP A 376 3.17 -10.67 2.72
CA ASP A 376 3.23 -11.76 3.69
C ASP A 376 2.01 -11.71 4.62
N TYR A 377 1.59 -12.87 5.15
CA TYR A 377 0.35 -12.96 5.94
C TYR A 377 0.31 -11.97 7.11
N GLU A 378 1.44 -11.80 7.81
CA GLU A 378 1.58 -10.89 8.97
C GLU A 378 1.58 -9.41 8.60
N GLU A 379 1.81 -9.07 7.33
CA GLU A 379 1.82 -7.69 6.84
C GLU A 379 0.45 -7.24 6.32
N LEU A 380 -0.50 -8.17 6.20
CA LEU A 380 -1.86 -7.87 5.74
C LEU A 380 -2.68 -7.21 6.86
N ASP A 381 -3.49 -6.21 6.49
CA ASP A 381 -4.44 -5.59 7.40
C ASP A 381 -5.72 -6.45 7.51
N HIS A 382 -5.72 -7.41 8.44
CA HIS A 382 -6.83 -8.35 8.64
C HIS A 382 -8.15 -7.70 9.03
N GLU A 383 -8.12 -6.58 9.75
CA GLU A 383 -9.33 -5.83 10.10
C GLU A 383 -9.94 -5.21 8.83
N ARG A 384 -9.10 -4.57 8.01
CA ARG A 384 -9.56 -3.97 6.75
C ARG A 384 -10.07 -5.00 5.74
N ILE A 385 -9.51 -6.20 5.68
CA ILE A 385 -10.00 -7.29 4.81
C ILE A 385 -11.48 -7.57 5.09
N MET A 386 -11.92 -7.55 6.35
CA MET A 386 -13.33 -7.81 6.69
C MET A 386 -14.23 -6.58 6.50
N GLU A 387 -13.72 -5.37 6.70
CA GLU A 387 -14.52 -4.14 6.66
C GLU A 387 -14.63 -3.47 5.29
N ASP A 388 -13.64 -3.67 4.41
CA ASP A 388 -13.49 -2.95 3.15
C ASP A 388 -13.48 -3.91 1.95
N LYS A 389 -14.62 -3.98 1.25
CA LYS A 389 -14.75 -4.81 0.04
C LYS A 389 -13.83 -4.38 -1.10
N ASN A 390 -13.31 -3.16 -1.06
CA ASN A 390 -12.38 -2.65 -2.06
C ASN A 390 -10.92 -3.03 -1.75
N TYR A 391 -10.63 -3.62 -0.58
CA TYR A 391 -9.32 -4.13 -0.22
C TYR A 391 -9.19 -5.60 -0.62
N ILE A 392 -8.41 -5.86 -1.67
CA ILE A 392 -8.19 -7.17 -2.29
C ILE A 392 -6.83 -7.70 -1.87
N VAL A 393 -6.78 -8.91 -1.33
CA VAL A 393 -5.55 -9.50 -0.77
C VAL A 393 -5.24 -10.89 -1.31
N ASN A 394 -3.98 -11.30 -1.19
CA ASN A 394 -3.44 -12.60 -1.61
C ASN A 394 -3.55 -13.72 -0.56
N SER A 395 -4.37 -13.58 0.49
CA SER A 395 -4.64 -14.65 1.46
C SER A 395 -6.02 -14.56 2.12
N TYR A 396 -6.60 -15.71 2.45
CA TYR A 396 -7.81 -15.80 3.26
C TYR A 396 -7.49 -15.75 4.76
N ILE A 397 -8.39 -15.16 5.56
CA ILE A 397 -8.20 -15.04 7.02
C ILE A 397 -8.28 -16.42 7.69
N TYR A 398 -9.38 -17.14 7.49
CA TYR A 398 -9.59 -18.47 8.05
C TYR A 398 -9.34 -19.52 6.97
N ARG A 399 -8.21 -20.22 7.09
CA ARG A 399 -7.80 -21.29 6.17
C ARG A 399 -7.12 -22.48 6.83
N LYS A 400 -7.20 -22.56 8.16
CA LYS A 400 -6.51 -23.57 8.98
C LYS A 400 -6.92 -24.99 8.59
N SER A 401 -8.14 -25.18 8.08
CA SER A 401 -8.61 -26.51 7.69
C SER A 401 -7.83 -27.14 6.53
N LEU A 402 -7.19 -26.33 5.68
CA LEU A 402 -6.39 -26.83 4.57
C LEU A 402 -4.91 -26.90 4.93
N ILE A 403 -4.37 -25.82 5.52
CA ILE A 403 -2.92 -25.62 5.63
C ILE A 403 -2.28 -26.33 6.82
N ARG A 404 -3.06 -26.82 7.78
CA ARG A 404 -2.56 -27.52 8.98
C ARG A 404 -2.94 -28.99 8.89
N LYS A 405 -1.95 -29.87 9.01
CA LYS A 405 -2.11 -31.32 8.79
C LYS A 405 -3.24 -31.95 9.61
N HIS A 406 -3.36 -31.61 10.89
CA HIS A 406 -4.40 -32.18 11.76
C HIS A 406 -5.81 -31.73 11.32
N TYR A 407 -6.03 -30.43 11.09
CA TYR A 407 -7.34 -29.96 10.60
C TYR A 407 -7.66 -30.50 9.19
N LEU A 408 -6.66 -30.65 8.32
CA LEU A 408 -6.79 -31.23 6.99
C LEU A 408 -7.28 -32.68 7.06
N SER A 409 -6.61 -33.49 7.89
CA SER A 409 -6.99 -34.89 8.13
C SER A 409 -8.43 -35.00 8.63
N ASN A 410 -8.79 -34.18 9.62
CA ASN A 410 -10.14 -34.17 10.19
C ASN A 410 -11.20 -33.74 9.16
N THR A 411 -10.92 -32.73 8.35
CA THR A 411 -11.82 -32.23 7.30
C THR A 411 -12.08 -33.31 6.25
N ILE A 412 -11.03 -34.03 5.82
CA ILE A 412 -11.14 -35.12 4.86
C ILE A 412 -11.93 -36.29 5.46
N ALA A 413 -11.61 -36.73 6.68
CA ALA A 413 -12.30 -37.84 7.33
C ALA A 413 -13.82 -37.58 7.48
N MET A 414 -14.20 -36.39 7.92
CA MET A 414 -15.61 -36.01 8.03
C MET A 414 -16.32 -35.93 6.67
N TYR A 415 -15.59 -35.59 5.59
CA TYR A 415 -16.12 -35.57 4.23
C TYR A 415 -16.31 -36.95 3.65
N GLN A 416 -15.29 -37.80 3.77
CA GLN A 416 -15.31 -39.21 3.37
C GLN A 416 -16.50 -39.96 4.00
N ALA A 417 -16.77 -39.72 5.29
CA ALA A 417 -17.91 -40.32 6.00
C ALA A 417 -19.27 -39.95 5.40
N LYS A 418 -19.40 -38.78 4.76
CA LYS A 418 -20.64 -38.29 4.12
C LYS A 418 -20.70 -38.55 2.62
N HIS A 419 -19.54 -38.73 1.98
CA HIS A 419 -19.37 -38.87 0.52
C HIS A 419 -18.48 -40.08 0.18
N PRO A 420 -19.01 -41.31 0.33
CA PRO A 420 -18.28 -42.54 0.02
C PRO A 420 -17.88 -42.66 -1.47
N GLU A 421 -18.54 -41.93 -2.36
CA GLU A 421 -18.23 -41.86 -3.79
C GLU A 421 -17.05 -40.94 -4.14
N SER A 422 -16.54 -40.14 -3.19
CA SER A 422 -15.46 -39.19 -3.45
C SER A 422 -14.11 -39.88 -3.69
N ILE A 423 -13.32 -39.29 -4.58
CA ILE A 423 -11.93 -39.72 -4.84
C ILE A 423 -11.04 -39.56 -3.59
N LEU A 424 -11.41 -38.69 -2.64
CA LEU A 424 -10.66 -38.51 -1.41
C LEU A 424 -10.54 -39.80 -0.60
N ASN A 425 -11.47 -40.76 -0.73
CA ASN A 425 -11.39 -42.07 -0.07
C ASN A 425 -10.19 -42.91 -0.51
N THR A 426 -9.71 -42.73 -1.74
CA THR A 426 -8.55 -43.45 -2.29
C THR A 426 -7.31 -42.58 -2.40
N SER A 427 -7.48 -41.26 -2.33
CA SER A 427 -6.43 -40.26 -2.55
C SER A 427 -5.92 -39.59 -1.28
N PHE A 428 -6.35 -39.98 -0.09
CA PHE A 428 -5.74 -39.54 1.17
C PHE A 428 -5.46 -40.77 2.05
N PRO A 429 -4.20 -41.03 2.45
CA PRO A 429 -3.90 -42.17 3.30
C PRO A 429 -4.59 -42.05 4.66
N GLU A 430 -4.92 -43.19 5.25
CA GLU A 430 -5.52 -43.24 6.58
C GLU A 430 -4.62 -42.51 7.59
N SER A 431 -5.23 -41.61 8.35
CA SER A 431 -4.52 -40.64 9.18
C SER A 431 -5.23 -40.46 10.51
N PHE A 432 -4.48 -40.56 11.60
CA PHE A 432 -4.94 -40.44 12.97
C PHE A 432 -4.23 -39.27 13.65
N GLN A 433 -4.94 -38.59 14.54
CA GLN A 433 -4.42 -37.42 15.25
C GLN A 433 -4.56 -37.63 16.76
N PHE A 434 -3.56 -37.18 17.51
CA PHE A 434 -3.62 -37.19 18.96
C PHE A 434 -2.75 -36.09 19.57
N GLU A 435 -3.02 -35.78 20.83
CA GLU A 435 -2.24 -34.83 21.62
C GLU A 435 -1.42 -35.56 22.67
N LEU A 436 -0.13 -35.29 22.73
CA LEU A 436 0.78 -35.91 23.71
C LEU A 436 1.56 -34.83 24.42
N THR A 437 1.63 -34.91 25.75
CA THR A 437 2.37 -33.93 26.58
C THR A 437 3.73 -34.45 27.02
N TYR A 438 3.84 -35.75 27.32
CA TYR A 438 5.08 -36.45 27.68
C TYR A 438 5.03 -37.88 27.14
N ALA A 439 6.19 -38.47 26.81
CA ALA A 439 6.26 -39.82 26.24
C ALA A 439 5.65 -40.89 27.15
N GLU A 440 5.74 -40.70 28.48
CA GLU A 440 5.20 -41.62 29.49
C GLU A 440 3.67 -41.82 29.44
N PHE A 441 2.93 -40.87 28.83
CA PHE A 441 1.47 -40.94 28.72
C PHE A 441 0.99 -41.45 27.34
N LEU A 442 1.89 -41.96 26.49
CA LEU A 442 1.50 -42.41 25.15
C LEU A 442 0.42 -43.50 25.20
N ASP A 443 0.55 -44.45 26.14
CA ASP A 443 -0.39 -45.55 26.30
C ASP A 443 -1.81 -45.06 26.68
N ASP A 444 -1.90 -44.05 27.54
CA ASP A 444 -3.17 -43.43 27.94
C ASP A 444 -3.84 -42.70 26.75
N ILE A 445 -3.03 -42.02 25.92
CA ILE A 445 -3.52 -41.34 24.72
C ILE A 445 -3.95 -42.32 23.63
N LEU A 446 -3.25 -43.45 23.48
CA LEU A 446 -3.66 -44.52 22.56
C LEU A 446 -4.98 -45.16 22.99
N ASP A 447 -5.30 -45.18 24.28
CA ASP A 447 -6.63 -45.58 24.77
C ASP A 447 -7.72 -44.55 24.41
N GLU A 448 -7.40 -43.25 24.43
CA GLU A 448 -8.30 -42.20 23.96
C GLU A 448 -8.53 -42.27 22.44
N VAL A 449 -7.48 -42.59 21.68
CA VAL A 449 -7.53 -42.78 20.21
C VAL A 449 -7.57 -44.27 19.87
N TYR A 450 -8.63 -44.93 20.34
CA TYR A 450 -8.83 -46.37 20.22
C TYR A 450 -8.71 -46.91 18.78
N GLU A 451 -9.14 -46.14 17.77
CA GLU A 451 -9.02 -46.54 16.36
C GLU A 451 -7.57 -46.75 15.92
N LEU A 452 -6.67 -45.84 16.33
CA LEU A 452 -5.23 -45.95 16.05
C LEU A 452 -4.64 -47.17 16.77
N ARG A 453 -5.02 -47.39 18.04
CA ARG A 453 -4.55 -48.55 18.81
C ARG A 453 -4.93 -49.87 18.14
N CYS A 454 -6.18 -50.02 17.69
CA CYS A 454 -6.61 -51.21 16.97
C CYS A 454 -5.81 -51.44 15.68
N VAL A 455 -5.62 -50.40 14.88
CA VAL A 455 -4.89 -50.49 13.62
C VAL A 455 -3.43 -50.87 13.82
N LEU A 456 -2.76 -50.31 14.83
CA LEU A 456 -1.38 -50.67 15.17
C LEU A 456 -1.27 -52.10 15.72
N MET A 457 -2.19 -52.52 16.60
CA MET A 457 -2.20 -53.90 17.11
C MET A 457 -2.45 -54.94 16.01
N GLU A 458 -3.36 -54.66 15.06
CA GLU A 458 -3.57 -55.54 13.90
C GLU A 458 -2.34 -55.58 12.99
N ASN A 459 -1.64 -54.46 12.85
CA ASN A 459 -0.41 -54.40 12.07
C ASN A 459 0.76 -55.12 12.75
N GLU A 460 0.82 -55.18 14.08
CA GLU A 460 1.84 -55.97 14.80
C GLU A 460 1.76 -57.47 14.48
N GLU A 461 0.56 -57.99 14.18
CA GLU A 461 0.39 -59.38 13.77
C GLU A 461 0.78 -59.64 12.31
N LYS A 462 0.56 -58.68 11.41
CA LYS A 462 0.74 -58.84 9.94
C LYS A 462 2.04 -58.26 9.40
N MET A 463 2.55 -57.20 10.03
CA MET A 463 3.72 -56.40 9.67
C MET A 463 3.74 -55.98 8.19
N ASP A 464 2.57 -55.71 7.62
CA ASP A 464 2.39 -55.41 6.20
C ASP A 464 2.32 -53.91 5.90
N LYS A 465 1.97 -53.08 6.89
CA LYS A 465 1.91 -51.62 6.75
C LYS A 465 3.04 -50.93 7.52
N THR A 466 3.50 -49.82 6.95
CA THR A 466 4.39 -48.87 7.62
C THR A 466 3.62 -47.58 7.88
N TYR A 467 3.84 -46.95 9.01
CA TYR A 467 3.25 -45.68 9.39
C TYR A 467 4.33 -44.61 9.49
N ILE A 468 3.92 -43.36 9.28
CA ILE A 468 4.78 -42.18 9.41
C ILE A 468 4.22 -41.27 10.49
N LEU A 469 5.05 -40.97 11.49
CA LEU A 469 4.77 -39.98 12.53
C LEU A 469 5.18 -38.61 12.01
N LYS A 470 4.28 -37.63 12.10
CA LYS A 470 4.51 -36.25 11.68
C LYS A 470 4.07 -35.28 12.79
N PRO A 471 4.98 -34.50 13.38
CA PRO A 471 4.62 -33.41 14.27
C PRO A 471 3.91 -32.28 13.50
N SER A 472 2.92 -31.64 14.13
CA SER A 472 2.08 -30.62 13.45
C SER A 472 2.71 -29.22 13.37
N MET A 473 3.76 -28.94 14.15
CA MET A 473 4.30 -27.59 14.39
C MET A 473 5.82 -27.49 14.12
N THR A 474 6.40 -28.48 13.43
CA THR A 474 7.83 -28.53 13.12
C THR A 474 8.11 -28.10 11.70
N ASP A 475 9.11 -27.22 11.54
CA ASP A 475 9.59 -26.81 10.24
C ASP A 475 10.55 -27.84 9.62
N LYS A 476 10.68 -27.81 8.28
CA LYS A 476 11.75 -28.48 7.51
C LYS A 476 11.85 -30.01 7.63
N GLY A 477 10.84 -30.69 8.19
CA GLY A 477 10.79 -32.15 8.29
C GLY A 477 11.57 -32.73 9.46
N GLN A 478 11.94 -31.91 10.44
CA GLN A 478 12.46 -32.38 11.72
C GLN A 478 11.38 -33.15 12.51
N GLY A 479 11.76 -34.29 13.10
CA GLY A 479 10.87 -35.15 13.90
C GLY A 479 9.89 -36.03 13.12
N ILE A 480 10.12 -36.23 11.81
CA ILE A 480 9.36 -37.19 11.01
C ILE A 480 10.05 -38.56 11.10
N HIS A 481 9.34 -39.57 11.60
CA HIS A 481 9.88 -40.92 11.76
C HIS A 481 8.94 -41.97 11.15
N LEU A 482 9.53 -43.05 10.64
CA LEU A 482 8.81 -44.24 10.16
C LEU A 482 8.77 -45.29 11.27
N PHE A 483 7.63 -45.95 11.42
CA PHE A 483 7.44 -47.02 12.41
C PHE A 483 6.39 -48.02 11.95
N LYS A 484 6.36 -49.19 12.59
CA LYS A 484 5.40 -50.27 12.32
C LYS A 484 4.65 -50.75 13.56
N THR A 485 5.28 -50.64 14.74
CA THR A 485 4.75 -51.17 16.01
C THR A 485 4.56 -50.07 17.05
N ILE A 486 3.78 -50.36 18.09
CA ILE A 486 3.58 -49.46 19.23
C ILE A 486 4.91 -49.27 19.98
N ASP A 487 5.69 -50.33 20.15
CA ASP A 487 7.02 -50.26 20.80
C ASP A 487 7.98 -49.30 20.08
N GLN A 488 7.97 -49.31 18.73
CA GLN A 488 8.78 -48.39 17.93
C GLN A 488 8.28 -46.95 18.06
N LEU A 489 6.96 -46.75 18.13
CA LEU A 489 6.38 -45.44 18.36
C LEU A 489 6.76 -44.90 19.75
N GLN A 490 6.73 -45.74 20.78
CA GLN A 490 7.18 -45.39 22.13
C GLN A 490 8.66 -44.99 22.13
N THR A 491 9.52 -45.79 21.47
CA THR A 491 10.96 -45.51 21.36
C THR A 491 11.23 -44.15 20.69
N ILE A 492 10.44 -43.79 19.67
CA ILE A 492 10.53 -42.47 19.02
C ILE A 492 10.17 -41.36 20.00
N PHE A 493 9.11 -41.51 20.77
CA PHE A 493 8.73 -40.50 21.77
C PHE A 493 9.73 -40.41 22.93
N ASP A 494 10.25 -41.53 23.41
CA ASP A 494 11.28 -41.56 24.45
C ASP A 494 12.56 -40.84 23.97
N SER A 495 12.94 -41.01 22.70
CA SER A 495 14.10 -40.30 22.12
C SER A 495 13.95 -38.78 22.11
N PHE A 496 12.72 -38.26 22.03
CA PHE A 496 12.47 -36.81 22.11
C PHE A 496 12.55 -36.28 23.56
N ASP A 497 12.39 -37.13 24.58
CA ASP A 497 12.50 -36.77 25.99
C ASP A 497 13.93 -37.01 26.56
N GLU A 498 14.75 -37.88 25.95
CA GLU A 498 16.14 -38.15 26.39
C GLU A 498 17.14 -37.02 26.06
N ASP A 499 16.86 -36.20 25.03
CA ASP A 499 17.64 -35.00 24.67
C ASP A 499 17.64 -33.89 25.75
N ASP A 500 16.84 -34.05 26.83
CA ASP A 500 16.71 -33.08 27.94
C ASP A 500 17.79 -33.22 29.05
N THR A 501 18.69 -34.22 29.01
CA THR A 501 19.65 -34.44 30.13
C THR A 501 21.10 -34.01 29.84
N ASP A 502 21.43 -32.81 30.34
CA ASP A 502 22.75 -32.31 30.75
C ASP A 502 23.95 -32.40 29.78
N ASP A 503 24.17 -31.36 28.96
CA ASP A 503 25.53 -30.78 28.78
C ASP A 503 25.45 -29.31 28.34
N GLU A 504 25.76 -28.38 29.26
CA GLU A 504 26.05 -26.98 28.94
C GLU A 504 27.38 -26.89 28.17
N GLY A 505 27.34 -26.87 26.84
CA GLY A 505 28.53 -26.63 26.03
C GLY A 505 28.31 -26.57 24.52
N ASP A 506 28.29 -25.34 23.99
CA ASP A 506 28.55 -24.89 22.61
C ASP A 506 27.79 -25.54 21.41
N ASP A 507 27.03 -24.66 20.74
CA ASP A 507 26.72 -24.56 19.30
C ASP A 507 26.06 -25.76 18.55
N GLU A 508 24.89 -25.45 17.97
CA GLU A 508 24.25 -26.11 16.81
C GLU A 508 23.43 -27.41 16.95
N ASN A 509 23.03 -27.86 18.14
CA ASN A 509 22.04 -28.96 18.24
C ASN A 509 20.61 -28.47 18.50
N THR A 510 19.75 -28.64 17.49
CA THR A 510 18.32 -28.29 17.52
C THR A 510 17.52 -29.48 18.09
N GLY A 511 17.72 -29.79 19.37
CA GLY A 511 16.92 -30.82 20.07
C GLY A 511 15.45 -30.42 20.12
N MET A 512 14.55 -31.34 19.74
CA MET A 512 13.11 -31.07 19.65
C MET A 512 12.42 -31.41 20.97
N ILE A 513 11.86 -30.41 21.65
CA ILE A 513 11.20 -30.60 22.94
C ILE A 513 9.72 -30.99 22.75
N ILE A 514 9.29 -32.17 23.24
CA ILE A 514 7.88 -32.64 23.17
C ILE A 514 6.93 -31.63 23.82
N SER A 515 7.32 -31.02 24.94
CA SER A 515 6.48 -30.03 25.64
C SER A 515 6.12 -28.79 24.79
N GLN A 516 6.88 -28.54 23.71
CA GLN A 516 6.61 -27.48 22.73
C GLN A 516 5.72 -27.95 21.56
N LEU A 517 5.63 -29.27 21.32
CA LEU A 517 4.93 -29.89 20.20
C LEU A 517 3.78 -30.77 20.70
N ARG A 518 2.59 -30.20 20.84
CA ARG A 518 1.45 -30.90 21.45
C ARG A 518 0.66 -31.82 20.53
N HIS A 519 0.72 -31.62 19.21
CA HIS A 519 -0.15 -32.31 18.25
C HIS A 519 0.64 -33.15 17.26
N PHE A 520 0.33 -34.44 17.18
CA PHE A 520 0.95 -35.39 16.28
C PHE A 520 -0.07 -35.99 15.31
N VAL A 521 0.39 -36.30 14.11
CA VAL A 521 -0.39 -37.01 13.10
C VAL A 521 0.36 -38.29 12.72
N VAL A 522 -0.30 -39.42 12.87
CA VAL A 522 0.14 -40.72 12.36
C VAL A 522 -0.59 -40.99 11.06
N GLN A 523 0.16 -41.27 10.00
CA GLN A 523 -0.41 -41.51 8.68
C GLN A 523 0.13 -42.81 8.10
N GLU A 524 -0.67 -43.55 7.33
CA GLU A 524 -0.19 -44.70 6.57
C GLU A 524 0.87 -44.25 5.53
N TYR A 525 2.03 -44.90 5.55
CA TYR A 525 3.12 -44.61 4.64
C TYR A 525 2.94 -45.35 3.32
N ILE A 526 2.99 -44.61 2.22
CA ILE A 526 2.91 -45.18 0.86
C ILE A 526 4.24 -45.86 0.52
N SER A 527 4.28 -47.19 0.65
CA SER A 527 5.48 -48.01 0.46
C SER A 527 5.78 -48.37 -1.00
N LYS A 528 4.88 -48.08 -1.93
CA LYS A 528 5.03 -48.38 -3.37
C LYS A 528 4.88 -47.13 -4.24
N PRO A 529 5.79 -46.14 -4.12
CA PRO A 529 5.78 -44.99 -5.00
C PRO A 529 6.15 -45.40 -6.42
N LEU A 530 5.71 -44.62 -7.40
CA LEU A 530 6.16 -44.74 -8.77
C LEU A 530 7.65 -44.36 -8.84
N LEU A 531 8.47 -45.30 -9.31
CA LEU A 531 9.92 -45.09 -9.47
C LEU A 531 10.27 -45.03 -10.95
N LEU A 532 11.11 -44.08 -11.31
CA LEU A 532 11.52 -43.87 -12.69
C LEU A 532 13.01 -44.25 -12.88
N PRO A 533 13.33 -45.21 -13.76
CA PRO A 533 14.71 -45.62 -14.02
C PRO A 533 15.59 -44.48 -14.53
N ASP A 534 15.03 -43.58 -15.34
CA ASP A 534 15.75 -42.43 -15.91
C ASP A 534 16.20 -41.41 -14.85
N TYR A 535 15.62 -41.48 -13.65
CA TYR A 535 15.91 -40.59 -12.51
C TYR A 535 16.51 -41.36 -11.32
N ASN A 536 17.25 -42.43 -11.60
CA ASN A 536 17.94 -43.27 -10.60
C ASN A 536 17.01 -43.98 -9.59
N ASN A 537 15.73 -44.20 -9.93
CA ASN A 537 14.72 -44.80 -9.04
C ASN A 537 14.61 -44.05 -7.69
N ARG A 538 14.72 -42.72 -7.74
CA ARG A 538 14.51 -41.84 -6.59
C ARG A 538 13.02 -41.62 -6.40
N LYS A 539 12.58 -41.56 -5.14
CA LYS A 539 11.20 -41.18 -4.80
C LYS A 539 10.96 -39.74 -5.20
N PHE A 540 9.78 -39.41 -5.73
CA PHE A 540 9.41 -38.03 -6.06
C PHE A 540 8.00 -37.69 -5.59
N HIS A 541 7.76 -36.42 -5.32
CA HIS A 541 6.40 -35.88 -5.19
C HIS A 541 6.13 -34.86 -6.29
N ILE A 542 4.86 -34.67 -6.61
CA ILE A 542 4.39 -33.68 -7.57
C ILE A 542 3.90 -32.47 -6.79
N ARG A 543 4.55 -31.32 -6.99
CA ARG A 543 4.07 -30.01 -6.54
C ARG A 543 3.16 -29.43 -7.61
N THR A 544 1.91 -29.18 -7.22
CA THR A 544 0.90 -28.54 -8.06
C THR A 544 0.48 -27.22 -7.43
N TYR A 545 0.51 -26.15 -8.21
CA TYR A 545 0.00 -24.85 -7.76
C TYR A 545 -1.51 -24.76 -8.00
N VAL A 546 -2.24 -24.37 -6.97
CA VAL A 546 -3.70 -24.22 -6.98
C VAL A 546 -4.05 -22.80 -6.55
N LEU A 547 -4.92 -22.15 -7.33
CA LEU A 547 -5.40 -20.80 -7.08
C LEU A 547 -6.86 -20.85 -6.64
N ALA A 548 -7.14 -20.41 -5.42
CA ALA A 548 -8.49 -20.20 -4.93
C ALA A 548 -8.82 -18.71 -4.99
N SER A 549 -9.97 -18.34 -5.55
CA SER A 549 -10.34 -16.96 -5.85
C SER A 549 -11.77 -16.64 -5.40
N GLY A 550 -11.93 -15.58 -4.61
CA GLY A 550 -13.24 -15.10 -4.17
C GLY A 550 -14.01 -16.14 -3.34
N GLN A 551 -15.31 -16.30 -3.61
CA GLN A 551 -16.25 -17.19 -2.91
C GLN A 551 -17.03 -18.11 -3.87
N LEU A 552 -16.57 -19.29 -4.27
CA LEU A 552 -15.20 -19.82 -4.29
C LEU A 552 -14.99 -20.38 -5.70
N ASN A 553 -13.99 -19.87 -6.42
CA ASN A 553 -13.52 -20.45 -7.68
C ASN A 553 -12.14 -21.08 -7.46
N VAL A 554 -11.95 -22.33 -7.87
CA VAL A 554 -10.66 -23.02 -7.73
C VAL A 554 -10.11 -23.38 -9.09
N TYR A 555 -8.86 -23.01 -9.33
CA TYR A 555 -8.11 -23.26 -10.55
C TYR A 555 -6.87 -24.09 -10.24
N VAL A 556 -6.62 -25.13 -11.03
CA VAL A 556 -5.39 -25.93 -10.97
C VAL A 556 -4.47 -25.51 -12.11
N TYR A 557 -3.19 -25.33 -11.78
CA TYR A 557 -2.15 -25.06 -12.78
C TYR A 557 -1.56 -26.38 -13.30
N ASP A 558 -1.73 -26.64 -14.60
CA ASP A 558 -1.44 -27.94 -15.22
C ASP A 558 0.06 -28.17 -15.47
N ARG A 559 0.90 -27.13 -15.39
CA ARG A 559 2.37 -27.27 -15.42
C ARG A 559 2.90 -27.59 -14.03
N MET A 560 2.91 -28.88 -13.72
CA MET A 560 3.30 -29.43 -12.42
C MET A 560 4.79 -29.77 -12.36
N LEU A 561 5.35 -29.74 -11.15
CA LEU A 561 6.77 -30.00 -10.89
C LEU A 561 6.94 -31.34 -10.20
N MET A 562 7.91 -32.13 -10.63
CA MET A 562 8.37 -33.35 -9.97
C MET A 562 9.61 -33.03 -9.17
N LEU A 563 9.56 -33.22 -7.85
CA LEU A 563 10.67 -33.00 -6.93
C LEU A 563 11.16 -34.35 -6.42
N PHE A 564 12.40 -34.68 -6.74
CA PHE A 564 13.02 -35.96 -6.40
C PHE A 564 13.72 -35.91 -5.03
N SER A 565 13.81 -37.06 -4.36
CA SER A 565 14.67 -37.27 -3.21
C SER A 565 16.14 -37.24 -3.62
N ALA A 566 17.03 -36.91 -2.68
CA ALA A 566 18.47 -36.89 -2.93
C ALA A 566 19.03 -38.30 -3.21
N GLU A 567 18.50 -39.30 -2.51
CA GLU A 567 18.97 -40.68 -2.56
C GLU A 567 17.96 -41.64 -3.20
N LYS A 568 18.44 -42.83 -3.55
CA LYS A 568 17.62 -43.89 -4.16
C LYS A 568 16.61 -44.42 -3.14
N TYR A 569 15.39 -44.70 -3.60
CA TYR A 569 14.35 -45.26 -2.75
C TYR A 569 14.66 -46.71 -2.35
N THR A 570 14.53 -46.99 -1.05
CA THR A 570 14.49 -48.33 -0.46
C THR A 570 13.07 -48.58 0.06
N ASP A 571 12.57 -49.81 -0.08
CA ASP A 571 11.23 -50.15 0.42
C ASP A 571 11.33 -50.55 1.90
N PRO A 572 10.71 -49.77 2.82
CA PRO A 572 10.85 -50.01 4.25
C PRO A 572 10.15 -51.30 4.70
N ASN A 573 9.33 -51.93 3.85
CA ASN A 573 8.74 -53.24 4.11
C ASN A 573 9.68 -54.41 3.79
N THR A 574 10.77 -54.19 3.04
CA THR A 574 11.75 -55.22 2.68
C THR A 574 13.13 -55.02 3.31
N THR A 575 13.51 -53.79 3.66
CA THR A 575 14.75 -53.48 4.40
C THR A 575 14.43 -53.18 5.86
N ASN A 576 14.86 -54.06 6.78
CA ASN A 576 14.89 -53.79 8.23
C ASN A 576 16.22 -53.13 8.63
N GLU A 577 16.65 -52.12 7.87
CA GLU A 577 17.83 -51.34 8.24
C GLU A 577 17.38 -50.28 9.23
N VAL A 578 17.88 -50.44 10.46
CA VAL A 578 17.51 -49.66 11.63
C VAL A 578 18.83 -49.10 12.16
N ASN A 579 18.84 -47.81 12.49
CA ASN A 579 20.00 -47.10 13.02
C ASN A 579 20.39 -47.68 14.39
N ASP A 580 21.56 -47.27 14.92
CA ASP A 580 22.06 -47.74 16.23
C ASP A 580 21.04 -47.54 17.39
N ASP A 581 20.06 -46.62 17.21
CA ASP A 581 19.01 -46.27 18.18
C ASP A 581 17.65 -46.97 17.95
N GLY A 582 17.54 -47.95 17.04
CA GLY A 582 16.27 -48.66 16.84
C GLY A 582 15.25 -47.96 15.92
N ILE A 583 15.65 -46.86 15.26
CA ILE A 583 14.83 -46.03 14.35
C ILE A 583 15.18 -46.34 12.89
N MET A 584 14.18 -46.37 11.99
CA MET A 584 14.41 -46.59 10.54
C MET A 584 15.11 -45.39 9.88
N GLU A 585 16.07 -45.68 8.97
CA GLU A 585 16.74 -44.62 8.19
C GLU A 585 15.75 -43.82 7.33
N MET A 586 15.87 -42.48 7.38
CA MET A 586 15.00 -41.55 6.65
C MET A 586 15.60 -41.09 5.30
N SER A 587 16.86 -41.44 5.04
CA SER A 587 17.61 -41.21 3.80
C SER A 587 16.83 -41.78 2.60
N GLY A 588 16.49 -40.96 1.60
CA GLY A 588 15.73 -41.39 0.43
C GLY A 588 14.20 -41.51 0.59
N HIS A 589 13.68 -41.40 1.82
CA HIS A 589 12.23 -41.42 2.10
C HIS A 589 11.58 -40.02 2.12
N LEU A 590 12.39 -38.99 2.40
CA LEU A 590 11.98 -37.59 2.38
C LEU A 590 12.39 -36.90 1.07
N THR A 591 11.45 -36.14 0.51
CA THR A 591 11.62 -35.42 -0.76
C THR A 591 11.73 -33.90 -0.56
N ASN A 592 12.04 -33.45 0.67
CA ASN A 592 12.14 -32.03 1.01
C ASN A 592 13.43 -31.42 0.47
N THR A 593 13.30 -30.38 -0.34
CA THR A 593 14.40 -29.68 -1.02
C THR A 593 15.27 -28.82 -0.10
N CYS A 594 14.76 -28.31 1.03
CA CYS A 594 15.54 -27.46 1.96
C CYS A 594 16.63 -28.20 2.77
N LEU A 595 16.58 -29.53 2.83
CA LEU A 595 17.64 -30.36 3.42
C LEU A 595 18.70 -30.76 2.38
N GLN A 596 18.55 -30.32 1.12
CA GLN A 596 19.25 -30.85 -0.05
C GLN A 596 20.17 -29.83 -0.74
N ASP A 597 20.41 -28.65 -0.15
CA ASP A 597 21.29 -27.59 -0.68
C ASP A 597 22.79 -28.00 -0.84
N GLN A 598 23.13 -29.28 -0.62
CA GLN A 598 24.49 -29.81 -0.68
C GLN A 598 24.79 -30.73 -1.88
N THR A 599 23.85 -30.99 -2.80
CA THR A 599 24.09 -31.92 -3.93
C THR A 599 24.01 -31.29 -5.34
N GLU A 600 24.92 -31.69 -6.23
CA GLU A 600 25.15 -31.12 -7.57
C GLU A 600 24.22 -31.65 -8.69
N GLU A 601 23.30 -32.59 -8.41
CA GLU A 601 22.43 -33.22 -9.43
C GLU A 601 21.04 -32.57 -9.53
N LYS A 602 20.48 -32.44 -10.74
CA LYS A 602 19.16 -31.81 -10.97
C LYS A 602 18.04 -32.54 -10.21
N VAL A 603 17.42 -31.84 -9.25
CA VAL A 603 16.41 -32.36 -8.31
C VAL A 603 14.96 -32.08 -8.75
N VAL A 604 14.75 -31.17 -9.71
CA VAL A 604 13.41 -30.70 -10.10
C VAL A 604 13.21 -30.75 -11.60
N GLU A 605 12.10 -31.36 -12.05
CA GLU A 605 11.71 -31.41 -13.46
C GLU A 605 10.21 -31.15 -13.67
N GLU A 606 9.84 -30.66 -14.85
CA GLU A 606 8.44 -30.46 -15.22
C GLU A 606 7.79 -31.78 -15.68
N LEU A 607 6.58 -32.09 -15.18
CA LEU A 607 5.85 -33.32 -15.51
C LEU A 607 5.68 -33.53 -17.02
N SER A 608 5.47 -32.45 -17.77
CA SER A 608 5.31 -32.49 -19.24
C SER A 608 6.56 -33.03 -19.96
N LYS A 609 7.75 -32.72 -19.44
CA LYS A 609 9.06 -33.10 -20.01
C LYS A 609 9.57 -34.46 -19.55
N SER A 610 8.98 -35.01 -18.48
CA SER A 610 9.35 -36.31 -17.93
C SER A 610 9.19 -37.47 -18.93
N SER A 611 9.90 -38.57 -18.69
CA SER A 611 9.86 -39.79 -19.50
C SER A 611 8.58 -40.64 -19.33
N LEU A 612 7.60 -40.16 -18.56
CA LEU A 612 6.31 -40.84 -18.37
C LEU A 612 5.49 -40.91 -19.68
N PRO A 613 4.76 -42.02 -19.93
CA PRO A 613 3.80 -42.10 -21.03
C PRO A 613 2.68 -41.05 -20.91
N ASP A 614 2.27 -40.47 -22.03
CA ASP A 614 1.24 -39.40 -22.05
C ASP A 614 -0.10 -39.82 -21.41
N ASN A 615 -0.48 -41.09 -21.54
CA ASN A 615 -1.69 -41.62 -20.90
C ASN A 615 -1.60 -41.59 -19.36
N ILE A 616 -0.43 -41.88 -18.80
CA ILE A 616 -0.21 -41.83 -17.34
C ILE A 616 -0.21 -40.37 -16.88
N LYS A 617 0.47 -39.47 -17.62
CA LYS A 617 0.46 -38.03 -17.32
C LYS A 617 -0.97 -37.46 -17.29
N GLN A 618 -1.81 -37.82 -18.26
CA GLN A 618 -3.21 -37.39 -18.31
C GLN A 618 -4.03 -37.95 -17.14
N ASN A 619 -3.80 -39.21 -16.74
CA ASN A 619 -4.47 -39.80 -15.58
C ASN A 619 -4.07 -39.10 -14.27
N ILE A 620 -2.79 -38.74 -14.11
CA ILE A 620 -2.29 -37.99 -12.94
C ILE A 620 -3.00 -36.63 -12.87
N ILE A 621 -2.99 -35.86 -13.96
CA ILE A 621 -3.61 -34.53 -14.01
C ILE A 621 -5.11 -34.63 -13.72
N HIS A 622 -5.79 -35.62 -14.31
CA HIS A 622 -7.22 -35.84 -14.09
C HIS A 622 -7.56 -36.14 -12.63
N GLN A 623 -6.79 -37.03 -11.98
CA GLN A 623 -7.00 -37.34 -10.56
C GLN A 623 -6.73 -36.11 -9.69
N ILE A 624 -5.66 -35.36 -9.96
CA ILE A 624 -5.35 -34.12 -9.22
C ILE A 624 -6.51 -33.12 -9.32
N HIS A 625 -7.09 -32.93 -10.51
CA HIS A 625 -8.26 -32.05 -10.66
C HIS A 625 -9.44 -32.47 -9.79
N LEU A 626 -9.75 -33.77 -9.75
CA LEU A 626 -10.83 -34.30 -8.93
C LEU A 626 -10.54 -34.19 -7.43
N ILE A 627 -9.31 -34.50 -7.00
CA ILE A 627 -8.88 -34.41 -5.60
C ILE A 627 -8.99 -32.97 -5.12
N VAL A 628 -8.48 -32.00 -5.90
CA VAL A 628 -8.55 -30.58 -5.56
C VAL A 628 -10.00 -30.11 -5.47
N ALA A 629 -10.84 -30.49 -6.44
CA ALA A 629 -12.25 -30.10 -6.43
C ALA A 629 -12.99 -30.60 -5.18
N ASP A 630 -12.81 -31.87 -4.82
CA ASP A 630 -13.48 -32.44 -3.64
C ASP A 630 -12.87 -31.95 -2.32
N LEU A 631 -11.55 -31.69 -2.27
CA LEU A 631 -10.89 -31.13 -1.09
C LEU A 631 -11.44 -29.74 -0.73
N PHE A 632 -11.54 -28.84 -1.71
CA PHE A 632 -12.08 -27.50 -1.45
C PHE A 632 -13.59 -27.53 -1.15
N LYS A 633 -14.36 -28.45 -1.74
CA LYS A 633 -15.75 -28.70 -1.33
C LYS A 633 -15.84 -29.18 0.12
N ALA A 634 -14.94 -30.07 0.54
CA ALA A 634 -14.90 -30.58 1.91
C ALA A 634 -14.65 -29.44 2.91
N ALA A 635 -13.64 -28.61 2.64
CA ALA A 635 -13.31 -27.47 3.48
C ALA A 635 -14.49 -26.48 3.62
N VAL A 636 -15.19 -26.15 2.53
CA VAL A 636 -16.32 -25.22 2.55
C VAL A 636 -17.58 -25.80 3.21
N ASN A 637 -17.90 -27.07 2.98
CA ASN A 637 -19.20 -27.61 3.40
C ASN A 637 -19.19 -28.15 4.83
N ILE A 638 -18.04 -28.61 5.31
CA ILE A 638 -17.94 -29.29 6.60
C ILE A 638 -17.30 -28.40 7.64
N ASP A 639 -16.17 -27.77 7.30
CA ASP A 639 -15.39 -26.98 8.24
C ASP A 639 -15.46 -25.47 7.94
N ARG A 640 -16.70 -24.96 7.87
CA ARG A 640 -16.98 -23.52 7.68
C ARG A 640 -16.38 -22.63 8.75
N MET A 641 -16.03 -23.18 9.91
CA MET A 641 -15.43 -22.39 10.98
C MET A 641 -13.95 -22.13 10.69
N ASN A 642 -13.24 -23.12 10.13
CA ASN A 642 -11.80 -23.04 9.90
C ASN A 642 -11.41 -22.73 8.44
N PHE A 643 -12.34 -22.80 7.49
CA PHE A 643 -12.16 -22.29 6.12
C PHE A 643 -13.33 -21.39 5.70
N GLN A 644 -13.03 -20.10 5.54
CA GLN A 644 -14.01 -19.08 5.16
C GLN A 644 -13.48 -18.31 3.96
N PRO A 645 -13.94 -18.64 2.74
CA PRO A 645 -13.56 -17.86 1.57
C PRO A 645 -14.22 -16.47 1.63
N LEU A 646 -13.45 -15.46 1.27
CA LEU A 646 -13.86 -14.05 1.23
C LEU A 646 -13.95 -13.56 -0.23
N PRO A 647 -14.93 -12.69 -0.55
CA PRO A 647 -15.17 -12.28 -1.94
C PRO A 647 -14.11 -11.32 -2.46
N ASN A 648 -13.34 -10.70 -1.57
CA ASN A 648 -12.25 -9.77 -1.81
C ASN A 648 -10.87 -10.40 -1.52
N ALA A 649 -10.74 -11.72 -1.55
CA ALA A 649 -9.46 -12.40 -1.37
C ALA A 649 -9.26 -13.51 -2.39
N PHE A 650 -8.00 -13.80 -2.69
CA PHE A 650 -7.59 -15.00 -3.39
C PHE A 650 -6.34 -15.55 -2.71
N GLU A 651 -6.04 -16.83 -2.90
CA GLU A 651 -4.85 -17.44 -2.30
C GLU A 651 -4.27 -18.51 -3.21
N ALA A 652 -2.94 -18.53 -3.29
CA ALA A 652 -2.19 -19.55 -3.99
C ALA A 652 -1.68 -20.61 -3.00
N TYR A 653 -1.97 -21.87 -3.29
CA TYR A 653 -1.55 -23.04 -2.52
C TYR A 653 -0.59 -23.89 -3.34
N GLY A 654 0.40 -24.49 -2.67
CA GLY A 654 1.21 -25.58 -3.22
C GLY A 654 0.74 -26.90 -2.63
N LEU A 655 0.15 -27.76 -3.45
CA LEU A 655 -0.30 -29.08 -3.04
C LEU A 655 0.74 -30.11 -3.46
N ASP A 656 1.05 -31.00 -2.52
CA ASP A 656 2.00 -32.08 -2.75
C ASP A 656 1.28 -33.40 -2.90
N PHE A 657 1.55 -34.06 -4.02
CA PHE A 657 0.96 -35.35 -4.37
C PHE A 657 2.05 -36.41 -4.51
N LEU A 658 1.77 -37.61 -4.02
CA LEU A 658 2.57 -38.79 -4.30
C LEU A 658 1.85 -39.66 -5.32
N VAL A 659 2.60 -40.22 -6.26
CA VAL A 659 2.07 -41.15 -7.25
C VAL A 659 2.52 -42.55 -6.89
N SER A 660 1.59 -43.49 -6.83
CA SER A 660 1.87 -44.91 -6.59
C SER A 660 2.16 -45.66 -7.89
N GLU A 661 2.82 -46.82 -7.77
CA GLU A 661 3.10 -47.70 -8.92
C GLU A 661 1.80 -48.23 -9.57
N ASP A 662 0.74 -48.44 -8.78
CA ASP A 662 -0.54 -48.99 -9.25
C ASP A 662 -1.47 -47.95 -9.87
N ILE A 663 -0.91 -46.89 -10.47
CA ILE A 663 -1.69 -45.80 -11.05
C ILE A 663 -2.64 -46.29 -12.15
N THR A 664 -3.92 -45.95 -11.97
CA THR A 664 -4.99 -46.15 -12.94
C THR A 664 -5.66 -44.81 -13.26
N ARG A 665 -6.83 -44.82 -13.90
CA ARG A 665 -7.62 -43.59 -14.09
C ARG A 665 -8.32 -43.13 -12.81
N GLU A 666 -8.63 -44.06 -11.91
CA GLU A 666 -9.51 -43.83 -10.73
C GLU A 666 -8.76 -43.83 -9.40
N LYS A 667 -7.52 -44.33 -9.37
CA LYS A 667 -6.68 -44.40 -8.16
C LYS A 667 -5.20 -44.29 -8.50
N GLY A 668 -4.41 -43.93 -7.48
CA GLY A 668 -2.95 -43.95 -7.52
C GLY A 668 -2.27 -42.59 -7.38
N VAL A 669 -3.04 -41.51 -7.18
CA VAL A 669 -2.51 -40.22 -6.73
C VAL A 669 -3.01 -39.96 -5.31
N SER A 670 -2.09 -39.66 -4.40
CA SER A 670 -2.38 -39.40 -2.99
C SER A 670 -1.91 -38.00 -2.57
N LEU A 671 -2.77 -37.23 -1.92
CA LEU A 671 -2.45 -35.93 -1.33
C LEU A 671 -1.64 -36.11 -0.04
N LEU A 672 -0.52 -35.38 0.07
CA LEU A 672 0.35 -35.39 1.24
C LEU A 672 0.11 -34.16 2.13
N GLU A 673 0.09 -32.98 1.52
CA GLU A 673 -0.08 -31.71 2.24
C GLU A 673 -0.53 -30.57 1.33
N VAL A 674 -1.05 -29.52 1.97
CA VAL A 674 -1.44 -28.26 1.35
C VAL A 674 -0.63 -27.16 2.02
N ASN A 675 0.23 -26.51 1.26
CA ASN A 675 1.07 -25.43 1.75
C ASN A 675 0.50 -24.08 1.28
N ALA A 676 0.13 -23.20 2.21
CA ALA A 676 -0.10 -21.79 1.87
C ALA A 676 1.24 -21.07 1.71
N TYR A 677 1.26 -20.02 0.88
CA TYR A 677 2.48 -19.29 0.54
C TYR A 677 3.60 -20.25 0.09
N PRO A 678 3.38 -21.06 -0.96
CA PRO A 678 4.33 -22.08 -1.35
C PRO A 678 5.68 -21.45 -1.75
N ASP A 679 6.78 -22.08 -1.34
CA ASP A 679 8.11 -21.61 -1.74
C ASP A 679 8.33 -21.84 -3.25
N PHE A 680 8.37 -20.74 -3.99
CA PHE A 680 8.62 -20.75 -5.43
C PHE A 680 10.10 -20.89 -5.79
N ARG A 681 11.03 -20.69 -4.84
CA ARG A 681 12.49 -20.82 -5.08
C ARG A 681 12.88 -22.25 -5.48
N GLN A 682 12.10 -23.23 -5.04
CA GLN A 682 12.30 -24.65 -5.33
C GLN A 682 12.25 -24.97 -6.84
N THR A 683 11.71 -24.08 -7.68
CA THR A 683 11.72 -24.25 -9.14
C THR A 683 13.09 -24.10 -9.79
N GLY A 684 14.04 -23.44 -9.12
CA GLY A 684 15.35 -23.12 -9.69
C GLY A 684 15.29 -22.08 -10.82
N SER A 685 16.44 -21.51 -11.17
CA SER A 685 16.53 -20.40 -12.14
C SER A 685 16.13 -20.77 -13.58
N GLU A 686 16.24 -22.06 -13.95
CA GLU A 686 15.88 -22.55 -15.30
C GLU A 686 14.35 -22.55 -15.55
N LEU A 687 13.53 -22.65 -14.51
CA LEU A 687 12.06 -22.75 -14.59
C LEU A 687 11.35 -21.45 -14.19
N LYS A 688 12.06 -20.33 -14.11
CA LYS A 688 11.48 -19.02 -13.79
C LYS A 688 10.30 -18.63 -14.70
N GLY A 689 10.32 -19.05 -15.97
CA GLY A 689 9.24 -18.83 -16.92
C GLY A 689 7.92 -19.54 -16.56
N LEU A 690 7.96 -20.65 -15.81
CA LEU A 690 6.77 -21.33 -15.30
C LEU A 690 6.10 -20.49 -14.21
N ILE A 691 6.90 -19.87 -13.34
CA ILE A 691 6.40 -18.97 -12.29
C ILE A 691 5.83 -17.68 -12.88
N GLU A 692 6.49 -17.10 -13.89
CA GLU A 692 5.96 -15.93 -14.62
C GLU A 692 4.62 -16.25 -15.30
N GLU A 693 4.46 -17.43 -15.89
CA GLU A 693 3.19 -17.89 -16.48
C GLU A 693 2.10 -18.10 -15.42
N PHE A 694 2.45 -18.73 -14.28
CA PHE A 694 1.55 -18.89 -13.15
C PHE A 694 1.02 -17.54 -12.64
N PHE A 695 1.90 -16.56 -12.38
CA PHE A 695 1.48 -15.23 -11.93
C PHE A 695 0.64 -14.50 -12.98
N ASN A 696 0.91 -14.68 -14.27
CA ASN A 696 0.03 -14.15 -15.32
C ASN A 696 -1.38 -14.77 -15.22
N GLY A 697 -1.46 -16.08 -14.96
CA GLY A 697 -2.72 -16.77 -14.71
C GLY A 697 -3.45 -16.25 -13.47
N VAL A 698 -2.73 -15.99 -12.37
CA VAL A 698 -3.28 -15.38 -11.15
C VAL A 698 -3.88 -14.00 -11.45
N MET A 699 -3.18 -13.17 -12.21
CA MET A 699 -3.70 -11.85 -12.61
C MET A 699 -4.97 -11.98 -13.45
N SER A 700 -4.96 -12.85 -14.46
CA SER A 700 -6.10 -13.05 -15.37
C SER A 700 -7.34 -13.69 -14.75
N LYS A 701 -7.15 -14.64 -13.82
CA LYS A 701 -8.24 -15.45 -13.24
C LYS A 701 -8.73 -14.97 -11.87
N SER A 702 -7.90 -14.23 -11.13
CA SER A 702 -8.24 -13.72 -9.81
C SER A 702 -8.22 -12.22 -9.74
N VAL A 703 -7.06 -11.59 -9.96
CA VAL A 703 -6.91 -10.15 -9.67
C VAL A 703 -7.83 -9.30 -10.54
N ILE A 704 -7.84 -9.49 -11.86
CA ILE A 704 -8.70 -8.72 -12.79
C ILE A 704 -10.20 -8.89 -12.45
N PRO A 705 -10.73 -10.12 -12.28
CA PRO A 705 -12.12 -10.31 -11.85
C PRO A 705 -12.47 -9.66 -10.51
N LEU A 706 -11.57 -9.74 -9.53
CA LEU A 706 -11.77 -9.13 -8.21
C LEU A 706 -11.71 -7.59 -8.28
N THR A 707 -10.94 -7.03 -9.21
CA THR A 707 -10.84 -5.59 -9.44
C THR A 707 -11.94 -5.05 -10.36
N GLY A 708 -12.78 -5.91 -10.96
CA GLY A 708 -13.99 -5.53 -11.70
C GLY A 708 -13.97 -5.84 -13.20
N GLY A 709 -12.87 -6.35 -13.73
CA GLY A 709 -12.74 -6.70 -15.15
C GLY A 709 -13.23 -8.11 -15.50
N ASP A 710 -13.36 -8.40 -16.80
CA ASP A 710 -13.79 -9.71 -17.28
C ASP A 710 -12.73 -10.81 -17.07
N ILE A 711 -13.17 -12.05 -16.83
CA ILE A 711 -12.28 -13.21 -16.71
C ILE A 711 -11.55 -13.42 -18.04
N GLN A 712 -10.23 -13.22 -18.03
CA GLN A 712 -9.39 -13.43 -19.21
C GLN A 712 -8.96 -14.89 -19.35
N THR A 713 -8.58 -15.30 -20.56
CA THR A 713 -8.04 -16.63 -20.83
C THR A 713 -6.63 -16.75 -20.25
N ALA A 714 -6.37 -17.80 -19.49
CA ALA A 714 -5.03 -18.15 -19.02
C ALA A 714 -4.72 -19.57 -19.51
N GLU A 715 -3.59 -19.74 -20.18
CA GLU A 715 -3.10 -21.04 -20.61
C GLU A 715 -2.75 -21.89 -19.37
N ASN A 716 -3.06 -23.19 -19.41
CA ASN A 716 -2.74 -24.16 -18.35
C ASN A 716 -3.36 -23.90 -16.96
N MET A 717 -4.32 -22.97 -16.84
CA MET A 717 -5.11 -22.73 -15.61
C MET A 717 -6.53 -23.30 -15.78
N THR A 718 -6.73 -24.53 -15.35
CA THR A 718 -8.01 -25.25 -15.48
C THR A 718 -8.90 -24.99 -14.28
N LYS A 719 -10.14 -24.53 -14.52
CA LYS A 719 -11.14 -24.33 -13.46
C LYS A 719 -11.71 -25.69 -13.04
N VAL A 720 -11.50 -26.07 -11.78
CA VAL A 720 -11.91 -27.38 -11.23
C VAL A 720 -13.12 -27.29 -10.29
N LEU A 721 -13.37 -26.12 -9.70
CA LEU A 721 -14.51 -25.87 -8.83
C LEU A 721 -15.07 -24.46 -9.04
N GLU A 722 -16.39 -24.38 -9.09
CA GLU A 722 -17.18 -23.15 -9.03
C GLU A 722 -18.31 -23.36 -8.04
N MET A 723 -18.43 -22.46 -7.07
CA MET A 723 -19.54 -22.45 -6.12
C MET A 723 -20.25 -21.09 -6.20
N ASP A 724 -21.44 -21.07 -6.80
CA ASP A 724 -22.28 -19.88 -6.86
C ASP A 724 -23.06 -19.73 -5.53
N ASN A 725 -22.82 -18.62 -4.81
CA ASN A 725 -23.43 -18.24 -3.53
C ASN A 725 -23.10 -19.18 -2.33
N ILE A 726 -22.16 -18.75 -1.49
CA ILE A 726 -21.97 -19.23 -0.11
C ILE A 726 -22.47 -18.18 0.88
#